data_AF-A0A7Y2AGP3-F1
#
_entry.id   AF-A0A7Y2AGP3-F1
#
_cell.length_a   1.000
_cell.length_b   1.000
_cell.length_c   1.000
_cell.angle_alpha   90.00
_cell.angle_beta   90.00
_cell.angle_gamma   90.00
#
_symmetry.space_group_name_H-M   'P 1'
#
loop_
_entity.id
_entity.type
_entity.pdbx_description
1 polymer ?
#
loop_
_entity_poly.entity_id
_entity_poly.type
_entity_poly.pdbx_seq_one_letter_code
_entity_poly.pdbx_strand_id
1 'polypeptide(L)'
;GLARPSVLLAVWLAVASLLTPHHQAMAQGDDAKSGYLIEVPLPMGSQSSTELLNQLTRLAESAPDGERITVVLRYSAEGEAGEGTAFEDALKISRAITSAKLRRIRVVSLVETSIVGHSVLPILASDSLILRRTGTIANATVGETTADETIALSYRAIAAKRGLFPPPIVTALVDPGQELARISKVGGGQIFAVGDELAEIRKSGQVLSEEVWSAPGVPLRLTSKQLREAKIAAGIVDSDEQAAELLDLAKLNPVDGKRVDGEATGALLEIAGSIAPGRVRRWQSNLSGTLEGDDVNTWLIVIDSGGGDIDQSATLAGWFGSPEPPLRDVAGFIRGEARGDAALIALSCDPLYMSPDSTLGGPGSDVVTQEDLDRYEEMIDQIARNTKRPAALIRGLLNRDLVVYRYINKKTGRVRYSTEDDLVRDAADPDAERDRWNREDEIDLSAGLSAAQALELGLIDGESRSLEDMSRRIGLQSIPKAVTDRGIVRFVEKLGRSQALAFLLLFVGFVMMSAEANAPGLSIPGFLSMVCFALYFWIKFLAGTAEWLELVLFAVGLMCIGIEIFVLPGFGVFGIGGLAMMILGLVLMSQTFVIPKNTYQIEVLTRGLWIAMGGAFGLIGGFVIIRMLFPHVPLFRGLVMDAPDADLVHEAEKLADFAHLEGQIGSTTTPLMPSGKAQFGNDIVAVVSDGTAVAKGDRVRVIEIHGNRIVVEAVDS
;
A
#
# COMPACT_ATOMS: atom_id res chain seq x y z
N GLY A 1 -8.25 -10.85 59.09
CA GLY A 1 -7.81 -12.25 59.00
C GLY A 1 -7.50 -12.54 57.55
N LEU A 2 -6.23 -12.84 57.26
CA LEU A 2 -5.70 -13.03 55.92
C LEU A 2 -6.36 -14.22 55.19
N ALA A 3 -6.91 -13.97 54.00
CA ALA A 3 -7.20 -14.98 53.00
C ALA A 3 -6.38 -14.66 51.74
N ARG A 4 -5.84 -15.72 51.13
CA ARG A 4 -4.61 -15.76 50.33
C ARG A 4 -4.79 -15.17 48.91
N PRO A 5 -3.73 -14.58 48.31
CA PRO A 5 -3.73 -14.09 46.93
C PRO A 5 -3.66 -15.22 45.87
N SER A 6 -3.78 -16.49 46.28
CA SER A 6 -3.62 -17.66 45.40
C SER A 6 -4.89 -18.07 44.64
N VAL A 7 -6.07 -17.58 45.03
CA VAL A 7 -7.35 -17.96 44.38
C VAL A 7 -7.66 -17.07 43.17
N LEU A 8 -7.31 -15.78 43.22
CA LEU A 8 -7.47 -14.87 42.08
C LEU A 8 -6.53 -15.19 40.92
N LEU A 9 -5.32 -15.69 41.20
CA LEU A 9 -4.38 -16.14 40.17
C LEU A 9 -4.84 -17.43 39.49
N ALA A 10 -5.49 -18.34 40.22
CA ALA A 10 -6.03 -19.58 39.68
C ALA A 10 -7.27 -19.35 38.80
N VAL A 11 -8.11 -18.38 39.14
CA VAL A 11 -9.24 -17.97 38.30
C VAL A 11 -8.76 -17.26 37.03
N TRP A 12 -7.69 -16.47 37.12
CA TRP A 12 -7.07 -15.85 35.94
C TRP A 12 -6.44 -16.86 34.97
N LEU A 13 -5.78 -17.90 35.50
CA LEU A 13 -5.21 -18.99 34.68
C LEU A 13 -6.29 -19.90 34.05
N ALA A 14 -7.43 -20.07 34.72
CA ALA A 14 -8.56 -20.83 34.19
C ALA A 14 -9.36 -20.07 33.12
N VAL A 15 -9.43 -18.73 33.20
CA VAL A 15 -10.06 -17.91 32.15
C VAL A 15 -9.11 -17.68 30.97
N ALA A 16 -7.80 -17.62 31.19
CA ALA A 16 -6.80 -17.54 30.12
C ALA A 16 -6.70 -18.83 29.26
N SER A 17 -7.15 -19.98 29.77
CA SER A 17 -7.19 -21.26 29.04
C SER A 17 -8.51 -21.52 28.30
N LEU A 18 -9.52 -20.66 28.49
CA LEU A 18 -10.80 -20.69 27.76
C LEU A 18 -10.90 -19.62 26.65
N LEU A 19 -9.88 -18.77 26.52
CA LEU A 19 -9.79 -17.68 25.52
C LEU A 19 -8.65 -17.85 24.52
N THR A 20 -8.14 -19.08 24.34
CA THR A 20 -7.30 -19.41 23.18
C THR A 20 -8.22 -19.90 22.05
N PRO A 21 -8.49 -19.10 21.00
CA PRO A 21 -8.96 -19.67 19.76
C PRO A 21 -7.89 -20.62 19.22
N HIS A 22 -8.36 -21.71 18.61
CA HIS A 22 -7.57 -22.81 18.06
C HIS A 22 -6.29 -22.39 17.31
N HIS A 23 -5.19 -22.25 18.03
CA HIS A 23 -3.83 -22.22 17.47
C HIS A 23 -3.28 -23.63 17.17
N GLN A 24 -4.17 -24.59 16.88
CA GLN A 24 -3.82 -25.99 16.65
C GLN A 24 -4.43 -26.60 15.38
N ALA A 25 -5.00 -25.80 14.47
CA ALA A 25 -5.52 -26.29 13.19
C ALA A 25 -4.66 -25.91 11.96
N MET A 26 -3.49 -25.28 12.13
CA MET A 26 -2.60 -24.92 11.00
C MET A 26 -1.17 -25.48 11.12
N ALA A 27 -0.91 -26.37 12.07
CA ALA A 27 0.32 -27.20 12.07
C ALA A 27 0.12 -28.56 11.37
N GLN A 28 -0.97 -28.72 10.63
CA GLN A 28 -1.24 -29.87 9.75
C GLN A 28 -1.60 -29.36 8.35
N GLY A 29 -0.66 -28.63 7.75
CA GLY A 29 -0.61 -28.36 6.31
C GLY A 29 0.68 -28.92 5.70
N ASP A 30 1.21 -30.00 6.28
CA ASP A 30 2.33 -30.73 5.68
C ASP A 30 1.83 -31.49 4.44
N ASP A 31 2.56 -31.32 3.33
CA ASP A 31 2.52 -32.07 2.07
C ASP A 31 1.49 -31.71 0.97
N ALA A 32 1.19 -30.42 0.75
CA ALA A 32 0.66 -30.01 -0.55
C ALA A 32 1.78 -30.02 -1.62
N LYS A 33 1.89 -31.12 -2.39
CA LYS A 33 2.91 -31.28 -3.45
C LYS A 33 2.85 -30.12 -4.45
N SER A 34 3.89 -29.30 -4.46
CA SER A 34 4.05 -28.18 -5.39
C SER A 34 5.00 -28.57 -6.54
N GLY A 35 4.67 -28.15 -7.76
CA GLY A 35 5.57 -28.27 -8.90
C GLY A 35 6.15 -26.92 -9.31
N TYR A 36 7.12 -26.98 -10.22
CA TYR A 36 7.75 -25.81 -10.81
C TYR A 36 7.45 -25.77 -12.30
N LEU A 37 7.35 -24.57 -12.85
CA LEU A 37 7.09 -24.33 -14.26
C LEU A 37 8.22 -23.48 -14.85
N ILE A 38 8.85 -23.95 -15.92
CA ILE A 38 9.92 -23.23 -16.63
C ILE A 38 9.50 -23.04 -18.08
N GLU A 39 9.58 -21.81 -18.57
CA GLU A 39 9.41 -21.50 -19.98
C GLU A 39 10.63 -21.97 -20.78
N VAL A 40 10.41 -22.78 -21.82
CA VAL A 40 11.47 -23.22 -22.72
C VAL A 40 11.65 -22.17 -23.81
N PRO A 41 12.86 -21.61 -23.96
CA PRO A 41 13.16 -20.64 -25.02
C PRO A 41 13.11 -21.34 -26.39
N LEU A 42 12.31 -20.81 -27.32
CA LEU A 42 12.15 -21.38 -28.67
C LEU A 42 12.51 -20.32 -29.72
N PRO A 43 13.51 -20.56 -30.60
CA PRO A 43 14.42 -21.71 -30.60
C PRO A 43 15.42 -21.68 -29.42
N MET A 44 15.96 -22.85 -29.05
CA MET A 44 17.00 -22.92 -28.02
C MET A 44 18.37 -22.61 -28.63
N GLY A 45 19.02 -21.56 -28.13
CA GLY A 45 20.41 -21.23 -28.43
C GLY A 45 21.33 -21.60 -27.26
N SER A 46 22.65 -21.46 -27.44
CA SER A 46 23.61 -21.98 -26.46
C SER A 46 23.60 -21.29 -25.09
N GLN A 47 23.27 -19.99 -25.05
CA GLN A 47 23.09 -19.28 -23.78
C GLN A 47 21.81 -19.74 -23.07
N SER A 48 20.70 -19.80 -23.82
CA SER A 48 19.40 -20.14 -23.26
C SER A 48 19.31 -21.61 -22.85
N SER A 49 20.01 -22.51 -23.54
CA SER A 49 20.18 -23.92 -23.16
C SER A 49 20.99 -24.10 -21.88
N THR A 50 22.00 -23.25 -21.67
CA THR A 50 22.82 -23.24 -20.45
C THR A 50 22.02 -22.73 -19.25
N GLU A 51 21.23 -21.68 -19.42
CA GLU A 51 20.39 -21.16 -18.33
C GLU A 51 19.30 -22.16 -17.92
N LEU A 52 18.62 -22.77 -18.89
CA LEU A 52 17.65 -23.83 -18.61
C LEU A 52 18.28 -24.99 -17.83
N LEU A 53 19.50 -25.39 -18.19
CA LEU A 53 20.23 -26.44 -17.48
C LEU A 53 20.59 -26.04 -16.04
N ASN A 54 20.96 -24.78 -15.82
CA ASN A 54 21.25 -24.25 -14.49
C ASN A 54 19.99 -24.25 -13.62
N GLN A 55 18.85 -23.80 -14.16
CA GLN A 55 17.56 -23.83 -13.47
C GLN A 55 17.18 -25.25 -13.05
N LEU A 56 17.26 -26.22 -13.98
CA LEU A 56 16.98 -27.62 -13.69
C LEU A 56 17.93 -28.20 -12.62
N THR A 57 19.21 -27.85 -12.68
CA THR A 57 20.20 -28.29 -11.69
C THR A 57 19.88 -27.73 -10.29
N ARG A 58 19.59 -26.42 -10.19
CA ARG A 58 19.21 -25.77 -8.92
C ARG A 58 17.99 -26.45 -8.28
N LEU A 59 16.96 -26.74 -9.07
CA LEU A 59 15.75 -27.42 -8.59
C LEU A 59 16.02 -28.86 -8.15
N ALA A 60 16.92 -29.57 -8.84
CA ALA A 60 17.30 -30.92 -8.44
C ALA A 60 18.10 -30.94 -7.13
N GLU A 61 18.94 -29.92 -6.90
CA GLU A 61 19.69 -29.75 -5.66
C GLU A 61 18.80 -29.34 -4.49
N SER A 62 17.73 -28.58 -4.74
CA SER A 62 16.76 -28.17 -3.71
C SER A 62 15.71 -29.24 -3.34
N ALA A 63 15.73 -30.40 -4.00
CA ALA A 63 14.76 -31.46 -3.73
C ALA A 63 14.91 -32.01 -2.30
N PRO A 64 13.79 -32.25 -1.55
CA PRO A 64 13.83 -32.95 -0.27
C PRO A 64 14.41 -34.37 -0.41
N ASP A 65 14.97 -34.91 0.67
CA ASP A 65 15.56 -36.26 0.67
C ASP A 65 14.49 -37.34 0.53
N GLY A 66 14.63 -38.19 -0.49
CA GLY A 66 13.69 -39.26 -0.80
C GLY A 66 12.55 -38.86 -1.75
N GLU A 67 12.41 -37.57 -2.11
CA GLU A 67 11.33 -37.09 -2.98
C GLU A 67 11.84 -36.61 -4.36
N ARG A 68 10.95 -36.68 -5.37
CA ARG A 68 11.18 -36.05 -6.68
C ARG A 68 10.31 -34.81 -6.82
N ILE A 69 10.93 -33.67 -7.08
CA ILE A 69 10.22 -32.44 -7.43
C ILE A 69 9.69 -32.56 -8.88
N THR A 70 8.45 -32.18 -9.14
CA THR A 70 7.91 -32.10 -10.50
C THR A 70 8.27 -30.76 -11.14
N VAL A 71 8.90 -30.79 -12.31
CA VAL A 71 9.26 -29.62 -13.11
C VAL A 71 8.60 -29.72 -14.49
N VAL A 72 7.74 -28.77 -14.80
CA VAL A 72 7.03 -28.63 -16.07
C VAL A 72 7.80 -27.70 -16.99
N LEU A 73 8.26 -28.22 -18.12
CA LEU A 73 8.87 -27.45 -19.20
C LEU A 73 7.77 -27.03 -20.17
N ARG A 74 7.44 -25.74 -20.22
CA ARG A 74 6.42 -25.20 -21.13
C ARG A 74 7.03 -24.83 -22.47
N TYR A 75 6.40 -25.30 -23.53
CA TYR A 75 6.74 -25.00 -24.91
C TYR A 75 5.61 -24.17 -25.52
N SER A 76 5.78 -22.86 -25.52
CA SER A 76 4.78 -21.89 -25.99
C SER A 76 5.44 -20.85 -26.90
N ALA A 77 4.83 -20.56 -28.04
CA ALA A 77 5.31 -19.60 -29.04
C ALA A 77 4.17 -19.25 -30.01
N GLU A 78 4.29 -18.15 -30.75
CA GLU A 78 3.33 -17.84 -31.81
C GLU A 78 3.49 -18.80 -33.00
N GLY A 79 2.52 -19.71 -33.19
CA GLY A 79 2.51 -20.62 -34.33
C GLY A 79 3.41 -21.85 -34.17
N GLU A 80 4.21 -22.13 -35.20
CA GLU A 80 5.16 -23.25 -35.23
C GLU A 80 6.56 -22.78 -34.83
N ALA A 81 7.17 -23.48 -33.88
CA ALA A 81 8.40 -23.03 -33.24
C ALA A 81 9.40 -24.17 -32.98
N GLY A 82 10.66 -23.81 -32.82
CA GLY A 82 11.77 -24.73 -32.56
C GLY A 82 12.72 -24.91 -33.75
N GLU A 83 12.32 -24.50 -34.97
CA GLU A 83 13.22 -24.36 -36.11
C GLU A 83 14.36 -23.38 -35.77
N GLY A 84 15.61 -23.75 -36.08
CA GLY A 84 16.81 -23.01 -35.70
C GLY A 84 17.43 -23.41 -34.36
N THR A 85 16.83 -24.34 -33.62
CA THR A 85 17.50 -24.97 -32.47
C THR A 85 18.63 -25.88 -32.94
N ALA A 86 19.86 -25.64 -32.48
CA ALA A 86 20.99 -26.51 -32.78
C ALA A 86 20.84 -27.89 -32.12
N PHE A 87 21.26 -28.95 -32.83
CA PHE A 87 21.19 -30.32 -32.33
C PHE A 87 21.95 -30.49 -31.00
N GLU A 88 23.14 -29.90 -30.87
CA GLU A 88 23.99 -29.99 -29.69
C GLU A 88 23.34 -29.38 -28.45
N ASP A 89 22.62 -28.25 -28.62
CA ASP A 89 21.94 -27.55 -27.54
C ASP A 89 20.76 -28.36 -27.01
N ALA A 90 19.96 -28.91 -27.91
CA ALA A 90 18.88 -29.81 -27.55
C ALA A 90 19.39 -31.12 -26.91
N LEU A 91 20.47 -31.68 -27.45
CA LEU A 91 21.09 -32.91 -26.94
C LEU A 91 21.67 -32.70 -25.54
N LYS A 92 22.30 -31.55 -25.28
CA LYS A 92 22.84 -31.16 -23.97
C LYS A 92 21.78 -31.20 -22.89
N ILE A 93 20.62 -30.57 -23.12
CA ILE A 93 19.49 -30.57 -22.18
C ILE A 93 18.94 -31.99 -22.01
N SER A 94 18.72 -32.70 -23.11
CA SER A 94 18.14 -34.05 -23.12
C SER A 94 19.01 -35.09 -22.39
N ARG A 95 20.33 -34.99 -22.55
CA ARG A 95 21.30 -35.82 -21.79
C ARG A 95 21.24 -35.50 -20.31
N ALA A 96 21.10 -34.23 -19.94
CA ALA A 96 20.98 -33.83 -18.54
C ALA A 96 19.69 -34.35 -17.90
N ILE A 97 18.52 -34.17 -18.55
CA ILE A 97 17.21 -34.67 -18.09
C ILE A 97 17.23 -36.19 -17.84
N THR A 98 18.00 -36.92 -18.65
CA THR A 98 18.13 -38.37 -18.55
C THR A 98 19.36 -38.84 -17.76
N SER A 99 20.09 -37.92 -17.13
CA SER A 99 21.28 -38.23 -16.34
C SER A 99 20.93 -38.52 -14.88
N ALA A 100 21.87 -39.16 -14.16
CA ALA A 100 21.75 -39.35 -12.72
C ALA A 100 21.69 -38.02 -11.94
N LYS A 101 22.26 -36.92 -12.49
CA LYS A 101 22.31 -35.61 -11.84
C LYS A 101 20.92 -35.02 -11.61
N LEU A 102 20.00 -35.22 -12.54
CA LEU A 102 18.62 -34.72 -12.46
C LEU A 102 17.62 -35.80 -12.02
N ARG A 103 18.07 -36.91 -11.43
CA ARG A 103 17.19 -38.00 -10.98
C ARG A 103 16.18 -37.54 -9.90
N ARG A 104 16.53 -36.50 -9.14
CA ARG A 104 15.69 -35.89 -8.09
C ARG A 104 14.58 -34.98 -8.62
N ILE A 105 14.49 -34.76 -9.92
CA ILE A 105 13.35 -34.07 -10.53
C ILE A 105 12.61 -34.98 -11.50
N ARG A 106 11.28 -34.89 -11.54
CA ARG A 106 10.40 -35.46 -12.56
C ARG A 106 10.14 -34.38 -13.60
N VAL A 107 10.66 -34.56 -14.80
CA VAL A 107 10.51 -33.57 -15.89
C VAL A 107 9.28 -33.89 -16.72
N VAL A 108 8.37 -32.93 -16.84
CA VAL A 108 7.14 -33.04 -17.62
C VAL A 108 7.18 -32.00 -18.73
N SER A 109 6.93 -32.39 -19.97
CA SER A 109 6.79 -31.41 -21.06
C SER A 109 5.33 -31.00 -21.21
N LEU A 110 5.05 -29.69 -21.18
CA LEU A 110 3.76 -29.09 -21.52
C LEU A 110 3.87 -28.40 -22.88
N VAL A 111 3.28 -29.01 -23.91
CA VAL A 111 3.36 -28.51 -25.29
C VAL A 111 2.08 -27.75 -25.64
N GLU A 112 2.20 -26.44 -25.82
CA GLU A 112 1.06 -25.57 -26.10
C GLU A 112 0.84 -25.34 -27.59
N THR A 113 1.92 -25.28 -28.36
CA THR A 113 1.90 -24.97 -29.79
C THR A 113 2.60 -26.04 -30.63
N SER A 114 2.82 -25.78 -31.92
CA SER A 114 3.47 -26.75 -32.82
C SER A 114 4.98 -26.70 -32.63
N ILE A 115 5.57 -27.79 -32.16
CA ILE A 115 7.02 -27.89 -31.93
C ILE A 115 7.68 -28.75 -33.00
N VAL A 116 8.70 -28.17 -33.63
CA VAL A 116 9.51 -28.78 -34.70
C VAL A 116 11.00 -28.65 -34.40
N GLY A 117 11.82 -29.32 -35.22
CA GLY A 117 13.27 -29.25 -35.15
C GLY A 117 13.83 -29.89 -33.88
N HIS A 118 15.06 -29.53 -33.54
CA HIS A 118 15.73 -30.17 -32.41
C HIS A 118 15.13 -29.85 -31.04
N SER A 119 14.23 -28.87 -30.95
CA SER A 119 13.40 -28.62 -29.76
C SER A 119 12.51 -29.81 -29.36
N VAL A 120 12.26 -30.75 -30.28
CA VAL A 120 11.56 -32.01 -29.98
C VAL A 120 12.37 -32.94 -29.08
N LEU A 121 13.70 -32.90 -29.13
CA LEU A 121 14.54 -33.89 -28.44
C LEU A 121 14.39 -33.87 -26.90
N PRO A 122 14.36 -32.71 -26.21
CA PRO A 122 14.08 -32.68 -24.77
C PRO A 122 12.68 -33.18 -24.40
N ILE A 123 11.70 -33.05 -25.30
CA ILE A 123 10.34 -33.59 -25.09
C ILE A 123 10.40 -35.12 -25.05
N LEU A 124 11.15 -35.75 -25.97
CA LEU A 124 11.37 -37.20 -25.98
C LEU A 124 12.13 -37.70 -24.74
N ALA A 125 12.89 -36.82 -24.09
CA ALA A 125 13.67 -37.10 -22.90
C ALA A 125 12.89 -36.98 -21.58
N SER A 126 11.65 -36.45 -21.62
CA SER A 126 10.82 -36.17 -20.44
C SER A 126 10.23 -37.43 -19.80
N ASP A 127 9.88 -37.36 -18.50
CA ASP A 127 9.18 -38.42 -17.78
C ASP A 127 7.69 -38.53 -18.18
N SER A 128 7.08 -37.44 -18.67
CA SER A 128 5.67 -37.37 -19.05
C SER A 128 5.40 -36.21 -20.01
N LEU A 129 4.37 -36.34 -20.84
CA LEU A 129 3.93 -35.31 -21.79
C LEU A 129 2.49 -34.88 -21.49
N ILE A 130 2.25 -33.56 -21.48
CA ILE A 130 0.94 -32.91 -21.40
C ILE A 130 0.81 -31.97 -22.59
N LEU A 131 -0.40 -31.83 -23.13
CA LEU A 131 -0.66 -31.04 -24.33
C LEU A 131 -1.78 -30.03 -24.11
N ARG A 132 -1.69 -28.86 -24.75
CA ARG A 132 -2.89 -28.06 -25.08
C ARG A 132 -3.57 -28.64 -26.32
N ARG A 133 -4.79 -28.22 -26.60
CA ARG A 133 -5.53 -28.64 -27.82
C ARG A 133 -4.73 -28.38 -29.10
N THR A 134 -4.03 -27.26 -29.17
CA THR A 134 -3.17 -26.82 -30.28
C THR A 134 -1.77 -27.43 -30.27
N GLY A 135 -1.39 -28.14 -29.21
CA GLY A 135 -0.06 -28.73 -29.08
C GLY A 135 0.16 -29.84 -30.10
N THR A 136 1.22 -29.72 -30.91
CA THR A 136 1.61 -30.77 -31.86
C THR A 136 3.12 -30.97 -31.85
N ILE A 137 3.57 -32.20 -32.07
CA ILE A 137 4.99 -32.53 -32.24
C ILE A 137 5.20 -32.96 -33.68
N ALA A 138 6.07 -32.28 -34.40
CA ALA A 138 6.30 -32.53 -35.82
C ALA A 138 7.79 -32.68 -36.13
N ASN A 139 8.11 -32.81 -37.42
CA ASN A 139 9.45 -33.03 -37.98
C ASN A 139 10.60 -32.52 -37.10
N ALA A 140 11.34 -33.44 -36.48
CA ALA A 140 12.39 -33.15 -35.51
C ALA A 140 13.72 -32.74 -36.15
N THR A 141 13.85 -32.84 -37.48
CA THR A 141 15.04 -32.44 -38.24
C THR A 141 14.72 -31.37 -39.28
N VAL A 142 13.66 -30.58 -39.07
CA VAL A 142 13.44 -29.40 -39.90
C VAL A 142 14.64 -28.44 -39.76
N GLY A 143 15.12 -27.91 -40.89
CA GLY A 143 16.31 -27.08 -40.95
C GLY A 143 17.63 -27.85 -41.14
N GLU A 144 17.63 -29.18 -41.01
CA GLU A 144 18.81 -29.99 -41.34
C GLU A 144 18.97 -30.15 -42.86
N THR A 145 20.20 -29.94 -43.34
CA THR A 145 20.50 -29.96 -44.79
C THR A 145 20.80 -31.36 -45.31
N THR A 146 21.19 -32.29 -44.43
CA THR A 146 21.52 -33.68 -44.77
C THR A 146 21.02 -34.63 -43.69
N ALA A 147 20.51 -35.80 -44.08
CA ALA A 147 20.18 -36.85 -43.13
C ALA A 147 21.45 -37.38 -42.45
N ASP A 148 21.58 -37.16 -41.14
CA ASP A 148 22.70 -37.62 -40.32
C ASP A 148 22.28 -38.84 -39.45
N GLU A 149 22.92 -39.97 -39.70
CA GLU A 149 22.69 -41.21 -38.96
C GLU A 149 23.00 -41.07 -37.46
N THR A 150 23.97 -40.22 -37.11
CA THR A 150 24.37 -39.91 -35.72
C THR A 150 23.25 -39.20 -34.96
N ILE A 151 22.57 -38.27 -35.61
CA ILE A 151 21.40 -37.57 -35.05
C ILE A 151 20.29 -38.59 -34.80
N ALA A 152 19.97 -39.43 -35.79
CA ALA A 152 18.95 -40.47 -35.65
C ALA A 152 19.26 -41.47 -34.53
N LEU A 153 20.51 -41.93 -34.43
CA LEU A 153 20.94 -42.80 -33.32
C LEU A 153 20.82 -42.11 -31.97
N SER A 154 21.17 -40.83 -31.88
CA SER A 154 21.07 -40.05 -30.64
C SER A 154 19.62 -39.86 -30.19
N TYR A 155 18.70 -39.56 -31.11
CA TYR A 155 17.27 -39.48 -30.83
C TYR A 155 16.73 -40.79 -30.26
N ARG A 156 17.02 -41.92 -30.94
CA ARG A 156 16.61 -43.25 -30.47
C ARG A 156 17.19 -43.57 -29.10
N ALA A 157 18.48 -43.28 -28.88
CA ALA A 157 19.15 -43.53 -27.61
C ALA A 157 18.56 -42.71 -26.46
N ILE A 158 18.22 -41.43 -26.69
CA ILE A 158 17.60 -40.56 -25.69
C ILE A 158 16.17 -40.99 -25.39
N ALA A 159 15.34 -41.19 -26.43
CA ALA A 159 13.94 -41.57 -26.25
C ALA A 159 13.81 -42.93 -25.53
N ALA A 160 14.69 -43.89 -25.84
CA ALA A 160 14.70 -45.21 -25.21
C ALA A 160 14.95 -45.16 -23.68
N LYS A 161 15.61 -44.12 -23.15
CA LYS A 161 15.86 -44.01 -21.71
C LYS A 161 14.59 -43.81 -20.88
N ARG A 162 13.57 -43.15 -21.44
CA ARG A 162 12.26 -42.95 -20.79
C ARG A 162 11.18 -43.86 -21.34
N GLY A 163 11.29 -44.24 -22.61
CA GLY A 163 10.32 -45.12 -23.27
C GLY A 163 8.95 -44.47 -23.49
N LEU A 164 8.86 -43.14 -23.41
CA LEU A 164 7.61 -42.40 -23.58
C LEU A 164 7.08 -42.48 -25.02
N PHE A 165 7.99 -42.47 -25.99
CA PHE A 165 7.68 -42.56 -27.41
C PHE A 165 8.08 -43.94 -27.97
N PRO A 166 7.17 -44.66 -28.66
CA PRO A 166 7.49 -45.88 -29.38
C PRO A 166 8.63 -45.67 -30.40
N PRO A 167 9.60 -46.60 -30.52
CA PRO A 167 10.73 -46.44 -31.45
C PRO A 167 10.34 -46.13 -32.90
N PRO A 168 9.29 -46.73 -33.50
CA PRO A 168 8.87 -46.40 -34.87
C PRO A 168 8.45 -44.93 -35.04
N ILE A 169 7.80 -44.35 -34.01
CA ILE A 169 7.41 -42.94 -34.01
C ILE A 169 8.65 -42.04 -33.94
N VAL A 170 9.62 -42.39 -33.09
CA VAL A 170 10.88 -41.63 -32.99
C VAL A 170 11.64 -41.65 -34.32
N THR A 171 11.69 -42.80 -35.00
CA THR A 171 12.31 -42.92 -36.33
C THR A 171 11.62 -42.03 -37.36
N ALA A 172 10.28 -42.06 -37.42
CA ALA A 172 9.52 -41.22 -38.35
C ALA A 172 9.55 -39.71 -38.03
N LEU A 173 9.79 -39.33 -36.77
CA LEU A 173 10.01 -37.92 -36.39
C LEU A 173 11.34 -37.38 -36.91
N VAL A 174 12.37 -38.23 -37.01
CA VAL A 174 13.74 -37.83 -37.37
C VAL A 174 14.05 -38.06 -38.86
N ASP A 175 13.33 -38.97 -39.50
CA ASP A 175 13.42 -39.23 -40.93
C ASP A 175 12.08 -38.92 -41.61
N PRO A 176 11.88 -37.70 -42.14
CA PRO A 176 10.64 -37.29 -42.79
C PRO A 176 10.32 -38.09 -44.08
N GLY A 177 11.27 -38.89 -44.58
CA GLY A 177 11.05 -39.79 -45.71
C GLY A 177 10.25 -41.04 -45.35
N GLN A 178 10.18 -41.40 -44.06
CA GLN A 178 9.59 -42.66 -43.63
C GLN A 178 8.07 -42.60 -43.50
N GLU A 179 7.42 -43.63 -44.05
CA GLU A 179 6.00 -43.88 -43.82
C GLU A 179 5.79 -44.46 -42.42
N LEU A 180 4.89 -43.86 -41.64
CA LEU A 180 4.46 -44.36 -40.33
C LEU A 180 3.00 -44.74 -40.39
N ALA A 181 2.68 -45.95 -39.95
CA ALA A 181 1.30 -46.39 -39.78
C ALA A 181 1.05 -47.03 -38.41
N ARG A 182 -0.18 -46.84 -37.92
CA ARG A 182 -0.74 -47.57 -36.78
C ARG A 182 -1.46 -48.81 -37.31
N ILE A 183 -1.04 -49.99 -36.84
CA ILE A 183 -1.53 -51.29 -37.30
C ILE A 183 -2.22 -52.01 -36.16
N SER A 184 -3.46 -52.46 -36.39
CA SER A 184 -4.15 -53.44 -35.54
C SER A 184 -3.93 -54.84 -36.09
N LYS A 185 -3.43 -55.77 -35.26
CA LYS A 185 -3.16 -57.15 -35.69
C LYS A 185 -4.37 -58.08 -35.52
N VAL A 186 -4.46 -59.08 -36.39
CA VAL A 186 -5.40 -60.21 -36.25
C VAL A 186 -4.98 -61.02 -35.01
N GLY A 187 -5.84 -61.05 -33.98
CA GLY A 187 -5.53 -61.64 -32.67
C GLY A 187 -5.40 -60.62 -31.53
N GLY A 188 -5.50 -59.32 -31.84
CA GLY A 188 -5.46 -58.24 -30.84
C GLY A 188 -4.09 -57.59 -30.69
N GLY A 189 -4.08 -56.36 -30.20
CA GLY A 189 -2.88 -55.53 -30.07
C GLY A 189 -2.72 -54.51 -31.19
N GLN A 190 -2.26 -53.32 -30.82
CA GLN A 190 -1.92 -52.23 -31.74
C GLN A 190 -0.43 -51.97 -31.67
N ILE A 191 0.20 -51.83 -32.83
CA ILE A 191 1.61 -51.47 -32.95
C ILE A 191 1.77 -50.31 -33.92
N PHE A 192 2.87 -49.58 -33.78
CA PHE A 192 3.36 -48.66 -34.79
C PHE A 192 4.43 -49.38 -35.61
N ALA A 193 4.48 -49.13 -36.90
CA ALA A 193 5.54 -49.66 -37.77
C ALA A 193 5.94 -48.59 -38.78
N VAL A 194 7.21 -48.65 -39.20
CA VAL A 194 7.84 -47.64 -40.06
C VAL A 194 8.67 -48.32 -41.14
N GLY A 195 8.72 -47.74 -42.35
CA GLY A 195 9.61 -48.18 -43.43
C GLY A 195 9.49 -49.67 -43.80
N ASP A 196 10.63 -50.38 -43.85
CA ASP A 196 10.68 -51.79 -44.23
C ASP A 196 9.89 -52.70 -43.29
N GLU A 197 9.87 -52.39 -41.98
CA GLU A 197 9.10 -53.14 -40.98
C GLU A 197 7.59 -53.10 -41.31
N LEU A 198 7.10 -51.92 -41.71
CA LEU A 198 5.71 -51.75 -42.16
C LEU A 198 5.43 -52.58 -43.43
N ALA A 199 6.35 -52.61 -44.38
CA ALA A 199 6.22 -53.39 -45.60
C ALA A 199 6.20 -54.91 -45.33
N GLU A 200 7.00 -55.40 -44.37
CA GLU A 200 6.98 -56.80 -43.93
C GLU A 200 5.66 -57.17 -43.24
N ILE A 201 5.15 -56.30 -42.36
CA ILE A 201 3.88 -56.55 -41.66
C ILE A 201 2.70 -56.59 -42.65
N ARG A 202 2.67 -55.68 -43.65
CA ARG A 202 1.66 -55.71 -44.72
C ARG A 202 1.68 -57.04 -45.50
N LYS A 203 2.87 -57.62 -45.74
CA LYS A 203 3.03 -58.92 -46.42
C LYS A 203 2.65 -60.12 -45.54
N SER A 204 2.68 -59.98 -44.21
CA SER A 204 2.40 -61.08 -43.27
C SER A 204 0.94 -61.58 -43.27
N GLY A 205 0.01 -60.79 -43.83
CA GLY A 205 -1.43 -61.09 -43.81
C GLY A 205 -2.09 -60.96 -42.43
N GLN A 206 -1.37 -60.46 -41.42
CA GLN A 206 -1.87 -60.30 -40.04
C GLN A 206 -2.45 -58.92 -39.74
N VAL A 207 -2.70 -58.07 -40.76
CA VAL A 207 -3.24 -56.72 -40.60
C VAL A 207 -4.77 -56.76 -40.60
N LEU A 208 -5.39 -56.36 -39.49
CA LEU A 208 -6.84 -56.20 -39.40
C LEU A 208 -7.30 -54.82 -39.88
N SER A 209 -6.59 -53.77 -39.45
CA SER A 209 -6.84 -52.39 -39.87
C SER A 209 -5.53 -51.62 -39.84
N GLU A 210 -5.40 -50.66 -40.75
CA GLU A 210 -4.22 -49.81 -40.87
C GLU A 210 -4.66 -48.34 -40.96
N GLU A 211 -3.98 -47.48 -40.21
CA GLU A 211 -4.15 -46.03 -40.28
C GLU A 211 -2.79 -45.38 -40.50
N VAL A 212 -2.60 -44.77 -41.66
CA VAL A 212 -1.36 -44.09 -42.03
C VAL A 212 -1.32 -42.73 -41.35
N TRP A 213 -0.29 -42.49 -40.53
CA TRP A 213 -0.09 -41.25 -39.78
C TRP A 213 0.88 -40.29 -40.50
N SER A 214 1.81 -40.82 -41.29
CA SER A 214 2.59 -40.07 -42.27
C SER A 214 2.80 -40.91 -43.53
N ALA A 215 2.54 -40.31 -44.70
CA ALA A 215 2.80 -40.95 -45.98
C ALA A 215 4.30 -40.86 -46.33
N PRO A 216 4.82 -41.69 -47.25
CA PRO A 216 6.21 -41.60 -47.69
C PRO A 216 6.55 -40.17 -48.17
N GLY A 217 7.65 -39.61 -47.66
CA GLY A 217 8.11 -38.26 -48.01
C GLY A 217 7.30 -37.10 -47.41
N VAL A 218 6.28 -37.38 -46.60
CA VAL A 218 5.53 -36.36 -45.86
C VAL A 218 6.02 -36.35 -44.41
N PRO A 219 6.60 -35.24 -43.92
CA PRO A 219 7.08 -35.17 -42.55
C PRO A 219 5.97 -35.45 -41.54
N LEU A 220 6.27 -36.27 -40.52
CA LEU A 220 5.31 -36.62 -39.49
C LEU A 220 4.87 -35.40 -38.69
N ARG A 221 3.55 -35.27 -38.48
CA ARG A 221 2.93 -34.32 -37.56
C ARG A 221 1.98 -35.07 -36.64
N LEU A 222 2.32 -35.11 -35.35
CA LEU A 222 1.51 -35.75 -34.32
C LEU A 222 0.65 -34.69 -33.63
N THR A 223 -0.65 -34.78 -33.87
CA THR A 223 -1.65 -33.93 -33.20
C THR A 223 -1.84 -34.31 -31.74
N SER A 224 -2.37 -33.39 -30.93
CA SER A 224 -2.71 -33.66 -29.53
C SER A 224 -3.59 -34.90 -29.35
N LYS A 225 -4.54 -35.09 -30.27
CA LYS A 225 -5.40 -36.28 -30.34
C LYS A 225 -4.61 -37.56 -30.62
N GLN A 226 -3.74 -37.58 -31.64
CA GLN A 226 -2.92 -38.75 -31.96
C GLN A 226 -1.96 -39.12 -30.81
N LEU A 227 -1.32 -38.13 -30.17
CA LEU A 227 -0.44 -38.34 -29.02
C LEU A 227 -1.20 -38.93 -27.82
N ARG A 228 -2.46 -38.51 -27.61
CA ARG A 228 -3.32 -39.08 -26.58
C ARG A 228 -3.76 -40.50 -26.92
N GLU A 229 -4.17 -40.75 -28.16
CA GLU A 229 -4.57 -42.08 -28.64
C GLU A 229 -3.42 -43.10 -28.60
N ALA A 230 -2.19 -42.67 -28.91
CA ALA A 230 -0.98 -43.47 -28.80
C ALA A 230 -0.56 -43.77 -27.35
N LYS A 231 -1.26 -43.21 -26.35
CA LYS A 231 -0.89 -43.26 -24.92
C LYS A 231 0.50 -42.66 -24.63
N ILE A 232 0.96 -41.73 -25.47
CA ILE A 232 2.20 -40.97 -25.26
C ILE A 232 1.94 -39.81 -24.31
N ALA A 233 0.80 -39.13 -24.47
CA ALA A 233 0.42 -38.01 -23.62
C ALA A 233 -0.46 -38.43 -22.44
N ALA A 234 -0.13 -37.91 -21.25
CA ALA A 234 -0.86 -38.11 -20.00
C ALA A 234 -2.23 -37.44 -20.01
N GLY A 235 -2.42 -36.37 -20.79
CA GLY A 235 -3.70 -35.69 -20.96
C GLY A 235 -3.62 -34.46 -21.86
N ILE A 236 -4.80 -33.93 -22.19
CA ILE A 236 -4.98 -32.66 -22.90
C ILE A 236 -5.66 -31.71 -21.91
N VAL A 237 -5.09 -30.53 -21.72
CA VAL A 237 -5.50 -29.56 -20.68
C VAL A 237 -5.71 -28.19 -21.28
N ASP A 238 -6.65 -27.42 -20.74
CA ASP A 238 -7.01 -26.09 -21.25
C ASP A 238 -6.41 -24.95 -20.41
N SER A 239 -6.01 -25.20 -19.15
CA SER A 239 -5.33 -24.21 -18.30
C SER A 239 -4.18 -24.82 -17.46
N ASP A 240 -3.34 -24.00 -16.83
CA ASP A 240 -2.23 -24.48 -15.98
C ASP A 240 -2.72 -25.22 -14.74
N GLU A 241 -3.91 -24.83 -14.29
CA GLU A 241 -4.64 -25.44 -13.21
C GLU A 241 -4.99 -26.89 -13.53
N GLN A 242 -5.49 -27.14 -14.72
CA GLN A 242 -5.76 -28.50 -15.19
C GLN A 242 -4.47 -29.31 -15.38
N ALA A 243 -3.37 -28.66 -15.79
CA ALA A 243 -2.07 -29.31 -15.85
C ALA A 243 -1.56 -29.72 -14.47
N ALA A 244 -1.71 -28.85 -13.46
CA ALA A 244 -1.38 -29.14 -12.07
C ALA A 244 -2.25 -30.28 -11.50
N GLU A 245 -3.56 -30.25 -11.75
CA GLU A 245 -4.50 -31.32 -11.36
C GLU A 245 -4.12 -32.68 -11.97
N LEU A 246 -3.82 -32.71 -13.27
CA LEU A 246 -3.39 -33.94 -13.96
C LEU A 246 -2.07 -34.51 -13.40
N LEU A 247 -1.25 -33.68 -12.77
CA LEU A 247 0.02 -34.04 -12.18
C LEU A 247 -0.04 -34.32 -10.67
N ASP A 248 -1.23 -34.28 -10.07
CA ASP A 248 -1.45 -34.39 -8.63
C ASP A 248 -0.68 -33.32 -7.84
N LEU A 249 -0.65 -32.08 -8.37
CA LEU A 249 0.01 -30.93 -7.75
C LEU A 249 -1.02 -29.91 -7.25
N ALA A 250 -0.73 -29.34 -6.08
CA ALA A 250 -1.54 -28.26 -5.51
C ALA A 250 -1.39 -26.95 -6.30
N LYS A 251 -0.18 -26.69 -6.82
CA LYS A 251 0.14 -25.54 -7.67
C LYS A 251 1.39 -25.78 -8.52
N LEU A 252 1.49 -25.04 -9.63
CA LEU A 252 2.70 -24.88 -10.42
C LEU A 252 3.28 -23.49 -10.15
N ASN A 253 4.48 -23.46 -9.56
CA ASN A 253 5.18 -22.20 -9.29
C ASN A 253 6.06 -21.85 -10.50
N PRO A 254 5.85 -20.71 -11.18
CA PRO A 254 6.74 -20.27 -12.23
C PRO A 254 8.15 -20.03 -11.65
N VAL A 255 9.16 -20.55 -12.34
CA VAL A 255 10.57 -20.30 -12.05
C VAL A 255 10.95 -19.10 -12.91
N ASP A 256 10.96 -17.92 -12.31
CA ASP A 256 11.25 -16.70 -13.04
C ASP A 256 12.69 -16.73 -13.57
N GLY A 257 12.81 -16.91 -14.89
CA GLY A 257 14.01 -16.64 -15.67
C GLY A 257 14.25 -15.14 -15.94
N LYS A 258 13.42 -14.26 -15.35
CA LYS A 258 13.45 -12.79 -15.54
C LYS A 258 14.33 -12.03 -14.53
N ARG A 259 15.20 -12.70 -13.77
CA ARG A 259 16.37 -11.98 -13.25
C ARG A 259 17.32 -11.78 -14.42
N VAL A 260 17.09 -10.71 -15.19
CA VAL A 260 18.08 -10.20 -16.13
C VAL A 260 19.37 -10.02 -15.34
N ASP A 261 20.39 -10.80 -15.70
CA ASP A 261 21.73 -10.66 -15.16
C ASP A 261 22.22 -9.23 -15.43
N GLY A 262 22.52 -8.51 -14.35
CA GLY A 262 22.95 -7.11 -14.31
C GLY A 262 22.83 -6.56 -12.89
N GLU A 263 23.73 -5.68 -12.45
CA GLU A 263 23.59 -5.02 -11.16
C GLU A 263 22.30 -4.18 -11.17
N ALA A 264 21.46 -4.33 -10.14
CA ALA A 264 20.25 -3.54 -10.05
C ALA A 264 20.62 -2.08 -9.73
N THR A 265 20.14 -1.18 -10.57
CA THR A 265 20.40 0.25 -10.54
C THR A 265 19.05 0.94 -10.42
N GLY A 266 18.82 1.49 -9.23
CA GLY A 266 17.50 1.89 -8.80
C GLY A 266 17.25 3.38 -8.89
N ALA A 267 15.98 3.74 -9.08
CA ALA A 267 15.47 5.08 -8.77
C ALA A 267 14.34 4.98 -7.72
N LEU A 268 14.28 5.92 -6.78
CA LEU A 268 13.33 5.91 -5.66
C LEU A 268 12.22 6.95 -5.85
N LEU A 269 10.95 6.53 -5.81
CA LEU A 269 9.81 7.44 -5.73
C LEU A 269 9.10 7.27 -4.37
N GLU A 270 8.79 8.36 -3.68
CA GLU A 270 7.91 8.35 -2.51
C GLU A 270 6.50 8.86 -2.88
N ILE A 271 5.52 7.97 -2.81
CA ILE A 271 4.09 8.27 -2.91
C ILE A 271 3.55 8.43 -1.49
N ALA A 272 3.42 9.68 -1.03
CA ALA A 272 2.94 9.99 0.31
C ALA A 272 1.71 10.91 0.29
N GLY A 273 0.67 10.62 1.06
CA GLY A 273 -0.57 11.41 1.12
C GLY A 273 -1.46 11.26 -0.12
N SER A 274 -2.32 12.25 -0.39
CA SER A 274 -3.38 12.17 -1.41
C SER A 274 -2.87 11.94 -2.84
N ILE A 275 -3.54 11.07 -3.59
CA ILE A 275 -3.25 10.80 -5.00
C ILE A 275 -4.13 11.73 -5.86
N ALA A 276 -3.49 12.69 -6.52
CA ALA A 276 -4.17 13.73 -7.29
C ALA A 276 -3.53 13.93 -8.68
N PRO A 277 -4.28 14.38 -9.71
CA PRO A 277 -3.79 14.43 -11.09
C PRO A 277 -2.50 15.26 -11.29
N GLY A 278 -2.36 16.36 -10.55
CA GLY A 278 -1.15 17.19 -10.61
C GLY A 278 0.10 16.51 -10.04
N ARG A 279 -0.06 15.65 -9.03
CA ARG A 279 1.03 14.89 -8.40
C ARG A 279 1.42 13.69 -9.26
N VAL A 280 0.42 12.98 -9.80
CA VAL A 280 0.64 11.84 -10.69
C VAL A 280 1.41 12.23 -11.95
N ARG A 281 1.00 13.30 -12.66
CA ARG A 281 1.75 13.80 -13.82
C ARG A 281 3.21 14.12 -13.51
N ARG A 282 3.46 14.68 -12.32
CA ARG A 282 4.81 15.00 -11.83
C ARG A 282 5.61 13.72 -11.56
N TRP A 283 5.04 12.75 -10.86
CA TRP A 283 5.67 11.46 -10.62
C TRP A 283 6.00 10.72 -11.92
N GLN A 284 5.09 10.74 -12.89
CA GLN A 284 5.32 10.18 -14.22
C GLN A 284 6.47 10.89 -14.93
N SER A 285 6.45 12.23 -15.01
CA SER A 285 7.54 12.99 -15.63
C SER A 285 8.89 12.73 -14.97
N ASN A 286 8.92 12.62 -13.64
CA ASN A 286 10.13 12.33 -12.88
C ASN A 286 10.67 10.94 -13.18
N LEU A 287 9.80 9.92 -13.13
CA LEU A 287 10.16 8.54 -13.42
C LEU A 287 10.60 8.35 -14.87
N SER A 288 9.88 8.93 -15.84
CA SER A 288 10.28 8.91 -17.25
C SER A 288 11.66 9.54 -17.46
N GLY A 289 11.97 10.65 -16.77
CA GLY A 289 13.29 11.27 -16.84
C GLY A 289 14.44 10.37 -16.33
N THR A 290 14.15 9.36 -15.49
CA THR A 290 15.16 8.38 -15.06
C THR A 290 15.55 7.40 -16.16
N LEU A 291 14.69 7.20 -17.16
CA LEU A 291 14.91 6.28 -18.28
C LEU A 291 15.72 6.91 -19.42
N GLU A 292 15.83 8.24 -19.46
CA GLU A 292 16.53 8.98 -20.52
C GLU A 292 18.03 9.18 -20.24
N GLY A 293 18.48 9.03 -18.99
CA GLY A 293 19.79 9.49 -18.54
C GLY A 293 20.69 8.43 -17.88
N ASP A 294 20.23 7.85 -16.77
CA ASP A 294 20.99 6.87 -15.95
C ASP A 294 20.67 5.44 -16.41
N ASP A 295 21.57 4.48 -16.17
CA ASP A 295 21.37 3.04 -16.45
C ASP A 295 20.34 2.42 -15.48
N VAL A 296 19.20 3.07 -15.23
CA VAL A 296 18.17 2.66 -14.26
C VAL A 296 17.36 1.52 -14.86
N ASN A 297 17.40 0.38 -14.18
CA ASN A 297 16.65 -0.82 -14.56
C ASN A 297 15.62 -1.23 -13.49
N THR A 298 15.55 -0.54 -12.35
CA THR A 298 14.63 -0.87 -11.26
C THR A 298 14.01 0.39 -10.68
N TRP A 299 12.68 0.43 -10.52
CA TRP A 299 12.03 1.46 -9.71
C TRP A 299 11.69 0.92 -8.33
N LEU A 300 11.97 1.72 -7.30
CA LEU A 300 11.56 1.46 -5.93
C LEU A 300 10.49 2.49 -5.53
N ILE A 301 9.27 2.03 -5.34
CA ILE A 301 8.10 2.85 -5.02
C ILE A 301 7.76 2.68 -3.54
N VAL A 302 7.96 3.74 -2.76
CA VAL A 302 7.59 3.76 -1.34
C VAL A 302 6.21 4.38 -1.19
N ILE A 303 5.30 3.67 -0.55
CA ILE A 303 3.88 4.02 -0.46
C ILE A 303 3.51 4.28 1.00
N ASP A 304 2.91 5.44 1.23
CA ASP A 304 2.31 5.86 2.50
C ASP A 304 1.12 6.79 2.20
N SER A 305 0.01 6.19 1.77
CA SER A 305 -1.13 6.91 1.22
C SER A 305 -2.45 6.27 1.61
N GLY A 306 -3.37 7.13 2.07
CA GLY A 306 -4.77 6.80 2.26
C GLY A 306 -5.57 6.65 0.94
N GLY A 307 -4.97 6.96 -0.22
CA GLY A 307 -5.68 7.03 -1.49
C GLY A 307 -6.07 8.45 -1.93
N GLY A 308 -6.87 8.56 -2.97
CA GLY A 308 -7.36 9.81 -3.54
C GLY A 308 -8.26 9.55 -4.75
N ASP A 309 -7.73 9.83 -5.94
CA ASP A 309 -8.43 9.66 -7.22
C ASP A 309 -8.12 8.30 -7.87
N ILE A 310 -9.16 7.47 -8.03
CA ILE A 310 -9.01 6.12 -8.58
C ILE A 310 -8.53 6.11 -10.03
N ASP A 311 -8.92 7.07 -10.87
CA ASP A 311 -8.49 7.11 -12.27
C ASP A 311 -6.97 7.37 -12.34
N GLN A 312 -6.46 8.21 -11.43
CA GLN A 312 -5.03 8.47 -11.30
C GLN A 312 -4.27 7.27 -10.73
N SER A 313 -4.85 6.58 -9.74
CA SER A 313 -4.28 5.36 -9.17
C SER A 313 -4.22 4.23 -10.19
N ALA A 314 -5.28 4.04 -10.98
CA ALA A 314 -5.35 3.11 -12.10
C ALA A 314 -4.26 3.39 -13.13
N THR A 315 -4.06 4.66 -13.50
CA THR A 315 -3.02 5.07 -14.45
C THR A 315 -1.62 4.66 -13.98
N LEU A 316 -1.28 4.88 -12.71
CA LEU A 316 0.00 4.46 -12.14
C LEU A 316 0.10 2.93 -12.03
N ALA A 317 -0.99 2.29 -11.60
CA ALA A 317 -1.01 0.86 -11.39
C ALA A 317 -0.79 0.07 -12.69
N GLY A 318 -1.44 0.49 -13.78
CA GLY A 318 -1.22 -0.09 -15.11
C GLY A 318 0.22 0.06 -15.58
N TRP A 319 0.85 1.21 -15.32
CA TRP A 319 2.24 1.45 -15.68
C TRP A 319 3.22 0.60 -14.88
N PHE A 320 3.02 0.48 -13.57
CA PHE A 320 3.88 -0.31 -12.69
C PHE A 320 3.70 -1.82 -12.88
N GLY A 321 2.47 -2.26 -13.17
CA GLY A 321 2.16 -3.67 -13.40
C GLY A 321 2.61 -4.20 -14.76
N SER A 322 3.03 -3.33 -15.69
CA SER A 322 3.53 -3.72 -17.01
C SER A 322 4.78 -2.89 -17.38
N PRO A 323 5.92 -3.07 -16.69
CA PRO A 323 7.13 -2.32 -16.99
C PRO A 323 7.67 -2.66 -18.39
N GLU A 324 8.04 -1.62 -19.14
CA GLU A 324 8.65 -1.73 -20.46
C GLU A 324 10.19 -1.57 -20.38
N PRO A 325 10.97 -2.22 -21.26
CA PRO A 325 12.42 -2.00 -21.33
C PRO A 325 12.77 -0.51 -21.43
N PRO A 326 13.76 0.01 -20.68
CA PRO A 326 14.85 -0.71 -20.00
C PRO A 326 14.53 -1.20 -18.57
N LEU A 327 13.31 -0.97 -18.06
CA LEU A 327 12.95 -1.43 -16.72
C LEU A 327 12.83 -2.95 -16.68
N ARG A 328 13.50 -3.54 -15.68
CA ARG A 328 13.38 -4.94 -15.30
C ARG A 328 12.18 -5.11 -14.37
N ASP A 329 12.17 -4.36 -13.27
CA ASP A 329 11.19 -4.52 -12.19
C ASP A 329 10.71 -3.17 -11.63
N VAL A 330 9.51 -3.16 -11.06
CA VAL A 330 8.97 -2.06 -10.23
C VAL A 330 8.65 -2.61 -8.86
N ALA A 331 9.55 -2.40 -7.91
CA ALA A 331 9.43 -2.89 -6.55
C ALA A 331 8.64 -1.91 -5.66
N GLY A 332 7.74 -2.43 -4.84
CA GLY A 332 6.88 -1.65 -3.94
C GLY A 332 7.26 -1.83 -2.47
N PHE A 333 7.15 -0.78 -1.66
CA PHE A 333 7.31 -0.84 -0.21
C PHE A 333 6.27 0.00 0.52
N ILE A 334 5.36 -0.64 1.24
CA ILE A 334 4.34 0.04 2.06
C ILE A 334 4.94 0.37 3.42
N ARG A 335 5.27 1.65 3.63
CA ARG A 335 5.91 2.14 4.86
C ARG A 335 4.90 2.31 6.00
N GLY A 336 3.74 2.89 5.70
CA GLY A 336 2.70 3.20 6.68
C GLY A 336 1.35 2.63 6.25
N GLU A 337 0.79 3.13 5.16
CA GLU A 337 -0.46 2.58 4.63
C GLU A 337 -0.55 2.65 3.09
N ALA A 338 -1.36 1.77 2.51
CA ALA A 338 -1.83 1.85 1.14
C ALA A 338 -3.34 1.54 1.12
N ARG A 339 -4.16 2.54 1.50
CA ARG A 339 -5.63 2.39 1.64
C ARG A 339 -6.38 2.73 0.36
N GLY A 340 -7.62 2.25 0.24
CA GLY A 340 -8.49 2.55 -0.90
C GLY A 340 -7.80 2.26 -2.23
N ASP A 341 -7.89 3.19 -3.16
CA ASP A 341 -7.26 3.13 -4.49
C ASP A 341 -5.72 3.08 -4.46
N ALA A 342 -5.06 3.54 -3.38
CA ALA A 342 -3.61 3.38 -3.25
C ALA A 342 -3.18 1.90 -3.13
N ALA A 343 -4.07 1.03 -2.65
CA ALA A 343 -3.81 -0.41 -2.62
C ALA A 343 -3.60 -0.97 -4.04
N LEU A 344 -4.29 -0.43 -5.04
CA LEU A 344 -4.13 -0.85 -6.44
C LEU A 344 -2.72 -0.55 -6.97
N ILE A 345 -2.17 0.62 -6.63
CA ILE A 345 -0.78 0.99 -6.96
C ILE A 345 0.22 0.06 -6.26
N ALA A 346 -0.02 -0.24 -4.98
CA ALA A 346 0.86 -1.15 -4.25
C ALA A 346 0.84 -2.55 -4.87
N LEU A 347 -0.36 -3.08 -5.13
CA LEU A 347 -0.62 -4.40 -5.70
C LEU A 347 -0.25 -4.53 -7.17
N SER A 348 0.18 -3.46 -7.85
CA SER A 348 0.78 -3.56 -9.17
C SER A 348 2.31 -3.64 -9.16
N CYS A 349 2.96 -3.35 -8.02
CA CYS A 349 4.41 -3.48 -7.88
C CYS A 349 4.81 -4.96 -7.66
N ASP A 350 5.87 -5.42 -8.31
CA ASP A 350 6.43 -6.76 -8.16
C ASP A 350 7.97 -6.68 -8.13
N PRO A 351 8.63 -7.00 -7.00
CA PRO A 351 8.05 -7.50 -5.74
C PRO A 351 7.46 -6.39 -4.84
N LEU A 352 6.54 -6.74 -3.94
CA LEU A 352 5.92 -5.85 -2.94
C LEU A 352 6.27 -6.27 -1.51
N TYR A 353 6.72 -5.32 -0.70
CA TYR A 353 7.03 -5.53 0.72
C TYR A 353 6.24 -4.57 1.62
N MET A 354 6.05 -4.99 2.88
CA MET A 354 5.36 -4.19 3.90
C MET A 354 6.20 -4.00 5.15
N SER A 355 6.07 -2.84 5.80
CA SER A 355 6.48 -2.66 7.19
C SER A 355 5.56 -3.47 8.12
N PRO A 356 6.04 -4.03 9.25
CA PRO A 356 5.20 -4.86 10.14
C PRO A 356 3.93 -4.14 10.65
N ASP A 357 4.02 -2.83 10.86
CA ASP A 357 2.91 -2.00 11.37
C ASP A 357 2.06 -1.38 10.24
N SER A 358 2.31 -1.73 8.97
CA SER A 358 1.59 -1.12 7.85
C SER A 358 0.31 -1.85 7.49
N THR A 359 -0.58 -1.14 6.78
CA THR A 359 -1.85 -1.70 6.31
C THR A 359 -2.03 -1.58 4.80
N LEU A 360 -2.54 -2.65 4.19
CA LEU A 360 -2.85 -2.74 2.77
C LEU A 360 -4.37 -2.84 2.56
N GLY A 361 -4.94 -1.98 1.72
CA GLY A 361 -6.35 -1.97 1.37
C GLY A 361 -7.30 -1.50 2.49
N GLY A 362 -8.58 -1.75 2.26
CA GLY A 362 -9.65 -1.28 3.13
C GLY A 362 -10.02 0.20 2.91
N PRO A 363 -10.74 0.81 3.86
CA PRO A 363 -11.30 2.15 3.73
C PRO A 363 -10.21 3.21 3.57
N GLY A 364 -10.32 4.06 2.54
CA GLY A 364 -9.35 5.11 2.25
C GLY A 364 -9.96 6.52 2.17
N SER A 365 -9.17 7.44 1.60
CA SER A 365 -9.50 8.84 1.37
C SER A 365 -10.73 9.02 0.49
N ASP A 366 -10.95 8.11 -0.46
CA ASP A 366 -12.19 8.03 -1.26
C ASP A 366 -12.80 6.62 -1.19
N VAL A 367 -14.05 6.51 -1.62
CA VAL A 367 -14.80 5.25 -1.65
C VAL A 367 -14.75 4.69 -3.07
N VAL A 368 -14.08 3.56 -3.25
CA VAL A 368 -14.12 2.79 -4.50
C VAL A 368 -15.44 2.05 -4.58
N THR A 369 -16.21 2.32 -5.63
CA THR A 369 -17.53 1.72 -5.86
C THR A 369 -17.43 0.45 -6.72
N GLN A 370 -18.52 -0.31 -6.83
CA GLN A 370 -18.56 -1.45 -7.77
C GLN A 370 -18.42 -0.98 -9.23
N GLU A 371 -19.01 0.16 -9.58
CA GLU A 371 -18.88 0.73 -10.94
C GLU A 371 -17.43 1.05 -11.30
N ASP A 372 -16.63 1.50 -10.33
CA ASP A 372 -15.20 1.73 -10.55
C ASP A 372 -14.43 0.41 -10.75
N LEU A 373 -14.79 -0.64 -10.02
CA LEU A 373 -14.20 -1.98 -10.21
C LEU A 373 -14.52 -2.55 -11.58
N ASP A 374 -15.77 -2.42 -12.01
CA ASP A 374 -16.22 -2.88 -13.34
C ASP A 374 -15.50 -2.11 -14.45
N ARG A 375 -15.32 -0.79 -14.30
CA ARG A 375 -14.58 0.06 -15.26
C ARG A 375 -13.13 -0.40 -15.44
N TYR A 376 -12.50 -0.85 -14.36
CA TYR A 376 -11.08 -1.22 -14.32
C TYR A 376 -10.84 -2.73 -14.27
N GLU A 377 -11.85 -3.55 -14.56
CA GLU A 377 -11.79 -5.01 -14.40
C GLU A 377 -10.64 -5.64 -15.18
N GLU A 378 -10.54 -5.33 -16.49
CA GLU A 378 -9.50 -5.88 -17.37
C GLU A 378 -8.08 -5.55 -16.88
N MET A 379 -7.88 -4.32 -16.41
CA MET A 379 -6.60 -3.86 -15.89
C MET A 379 -6.27 -4.53 -14.55
N ILE A 380 -7.24 -4.66 -13.64
CA ILE A 380 -7.06 -5.37 -12.37
C ILE A 380 -6.68 -6.83 -12.65
N ASP A 381 -7.35 -7.48 -13.62
CA ASP A 381 -7.02 -8.85 -14.02
C ASP A 381 -5.64 -8.96 -14.67
N GLN A 382 -5.24 -7.96 -15.46
CA GLN A 382 -3.89 -7.91 -16.02
C GLN A 382 -2.84 -7.75 -14.91
N ILE A 383 -3.05 -6.85 -13.95
CA ILE A 383 -2.19 -6.68 -12.78
C ILE A 383 -2.11 -7.98 -11.98
N ALA A 384 -3.25 -8.63 -11.72
CA ALA A 384 -3.32 -9.90 -11.02
C ALA A 384 -2.49 -11.00 -11.71
N ARG A 385 -2.58 -11.11 -13.05
CA ARG A 385 -1.77 -12.05 -13.83
C ARG A 385 -0.28 -11.72 -13.78
N ASN A 386 0.07 -10.46 -13.99
CA ASN A 386 1.47 -10.03 -14.06
C ASN A 386 2.19 -10.15 -12.72
N THR A 387 1.50 -9.81 -11.62
CA THR A 387 2.03 -9.87 -10.25
C THR A 387 1.74 -11.20 -9.55
N LYS A 388 1.05 -12.12 -10.21
CA LYS A 388 0.66 -13.45 -9.70
C LYS A 388 -0.20 -13.40 -8.42
N ARG A 389 -1.01 -12.36 -8.26
CA ARG A 389 -1.88 -12.12 -7.10
C ARG A 389 -3.33 -12.50 -7.41
N PRO A 390 -4.10 -13.04 -6.44
CA PRO A 390 -5.51 -13.37 -6.68
C PRO A 390 -6.37 -12.12 -6.95
N ALA A 391 -6.96 -12.02 -8.15
CA ALA A 391 -7.76 -10.87 -8.57
C ALA A 391 -8.92 -10.55 -7.60
N ALA A 392 -9.58 -11.58 -7.07
CA ALA A 392 -10.68 -11.42 -6.11
C ALA A 392 -10.22 -10.70 -4.82
N LEU A 393 -9.01 -11.00 -4.33
CA LEU A 393 -8.45 -10.32 -3.16
C LEU A 393 -8.10 -8.87 -3.48
N ILE A 394 -7.56 -8.57 -4.67
CA ILE A 394 -7.30 -7.20 -5.10
C ILE A 394 -8.61 -6.39 -5.10
N ARG A 395 -9.66 -6.92 -5.76
CA ARG A 395 -10.96 -6.25 -5.81
C ARG A 395 -11.58 -6.06 -4.42
N GLY A 396 -11.51 -7.09 -3.55
CA GLY A 396 -12.03 -7.02 -2.19
C GLY A 396 -11.28 -6.05 -1.27
N LEU A 397 -10.00 -5.80 -1.54
CA LEU A 397 -9.21 -4.78 -0.83
C LEU A 397 -9.58 -3.35 -1.24
N LEU A 398 -10.05 -3.18 -2.48
CA LEU A 398 -10.50 -1.88 -3.00
C LEU A 398 -11.93 -1.58 -2.58
N ASN A 399 -12.82 -2.57 -2.67
CA ASN A 399 -14.24 -2.42 -2.36
C ASN A 399 -14.67 -3.32 -1.20
N ARG A 400 -15.08 -2.69 -0.10
CA ARG A 400 -15.53 -3.36 1.14
C ARG A 400 -16.83 -4.18 0.97
N ASP A 401 -17.65 -3.84 -0.03
CA ASP A 401 -18.93 -4.49 -0.25
C ASP A 401 -18.75 -5.83 -0.98
N LEU A 402 -17.53 -6.11 -1.47
CA LEU A 402 -17.20 -7.33 -2.16
C LEU A 402 -16.77 -8.42 -1.16
N VAL A 403 -17.61 -9.44 -1.00
CA VAL A 403 -17.36 -10.56 -0.09
C VAL A 403 -16.53 -11.63 -0.80
N VAL A 404 -15.33 -11.90 -0.28
CA VAL A 404 -14.40 -12.89 -0.85
C VAL A 404 -14.30 -14.09 0.09
N TYR A 405 -14.45 -15.28 -0.47
CA TYR A 405 -14.31 -16.53 0.28
C TYR A 405 -13.07 -17.28 -0.16
N ARG A 406 -12.53 -18.08 0.76
CA ARG A 406 -11.59 -19.14 0.44
C ARG A 406 -12.35 -20.38 -0.04
N TYR A 407 -12.01 -20.87 -1.22
CA TYR A 407 -12.55 -22.10 -1.78
C TYR A 407 -11.45 -23.16 -1.89
N ILE A 408 -11.74 -24.38 -1.43
CA ILE A 408 -10.84 -25.53 -1.59
C ILE A 408 -11.46 -26.52 -2.56
N ASN A 409 -10.75 -26.87 -3.63
CA ASN A 409 -11.20 -27.87 -4.57
C ASN A 409 -11.28 -29.25 -3.89
N LYS A 410 -12.43 -29.92 -3.97
CA LYS A 410 -12.70 -31.19 -3.28
C LYS A 410 -11.83 -32.35 -3.76
N LYS A 411 -11.30 -32.30 -4.98
CA LYS A 411 -10.45 -33.35 -5.55
C LYS A 411 -8.97 -33.06 -5.36
N THR A 412 -8.54 -31.83 -5.64
CA THR A 412 -7.11 -31.48 -5.71
C THR A 412 -6.59 -30.81 -4.44
N GLY A 413 -7.47 -30.37 -3.54
CA GLY A 413 -7.09 -29.58 -2.38
C GLY A 413 -6.63 -28.15 -2.72
N ARG A 414 -6.75 -27.73 -3.99
CA ARG A 414 -6.31 -26.40 -4.43
C ARG A 414 -7.14 -25.30 -3.78
N VAL A 415 -6.47 -24.27 -3.28
CA VAL A 415 -7.09 -23.06 -2.75
C VAL A 415 -7.30 -22.04 -3.86
N ARG A 416 -8.49 -21.43 -3.93
CA ARG A 416 -8.84 -20.29 -4.77
C ARG A 416 -9.56 -19.26 -3.93
N TYR A 417 -9.20 -17.99 -4.07
CA TYR A 417 -9.99 -16.89 -3.52
C TYR A 417 -10.93 -16.38 -4.60
N SER A 418 -12.21 -16.26 -4.27
CA SER A 418 -13.24 -15.87 -5.23
C SER A 418 -14.44 -15.27 -4.52
N THR A 419 -15.19 -14.42 -5.22
CA THR A 419 -16.59 -14.16 -4.83
C THR A 419 -17.46 -15.34 -5.26
N GLU A 420 -18.68 -15.39 -4.73
CA GLU A 420 -19.66 -16.42 -5.11
C GLU A 420 -20.07 -16.32 -6.59
N ASP A 421 -20.13 -15.10 -7.13
CA ASP A 421 -20.47 -14.85 -8.53
C ASP A 421 -19.27 -15.12 -9.46
N ASP A 422 -18.07 -14.68 -9.07
CA ASP A 422 -16.82 -14.88 -9.83
C ASP A 422 -16.44 -16.37 -9.93
N LEU A 423 -16.87 -17.20 -8.97
CA LEU A 423 -16.53 -18.62 -8.97
C LEU A 423 -17.13 -19.33 -10.19
N VAL A 424 -18.35 -18.93 -10.57
CA VAL A 424 -19.14 -19.58 -11.62
C VAL A 424 -19.27 -18.77 -12.90
N ARG A 425 -18.78 -17.52 -12.92
CA ARG A 425 -18.94 -16.57 -14.05
C ARG A 425 -18.60 -17.18 -15.41
N ASP A 426 -17.47 -17.88 -15.49
CA ASP A 426 -16.97 -18.47 -16.75
C ASP A 426 -17.21 -19.98 -16.85
N ALA A 427 -18.01 -20.56 -15.94
CA ALA A 427 -18.27 -21.98 -15.92
C ALA A 427 -19.33 -22.35 -16.96
N ALA A 428 -19.05 -23.37 -17.78
CA ALA A 428 -20.03 -23.92 -18.72
C ALA A 428 -21.27 -24.52 -18.01
N ASP A 429 -21.09 -24.99 -16.78
CA ASP A 429 -22.13 -25.47 -15.88
C ASP A 429 -21.86 -24.92 -14.47
N PRO A 430 -22.59 -23.86 -14.04
CA PRO A 430 -22.41 -23.23 -12.72
C PRO A 430 -22.62 -24.17 -11.54
N ASP A 431 -23.56 -25.11 -11.62
CA ASP A 431 -23.89 -26.02 -10.52
C ASP A 431 -22.78 -27.06 -10.37
N ALA A 432 -22.33 -27.64 -11.49
CA ALA A 432 -21.20 -28.56 -11.48
C ALA A 432 -19.89 -27.89 -11.03
N GLU A 433 -19.72 -26.59 -11.28
CA GLU A 433 -18.56 -25.85 -10.80
C GLU A 433 -18.66 -25.62 -9.29
N ARG A 434 -19.79 -25.15 -8.75
CA ARG A 434 -20.01 -25.02 -7.30
C ARG A 434 -19.76 -26.33 -6.56
N ASP A 435 -20.20 -27.45 -7.12
CA ASP A 435 -20.02 -28.76 -6.51
C ASP A 435 -18.55 -29.21 -6.44
N ARG A 436 -17.64 -28.63 -7.24
CA ARG A 436 -16.20 -28.93 -7.18
C ARG A 436 -15.49 -28.27 -6.02
N TRP A 437 -16.05 -27.21 -5.46
CA TRP A 437 -15.38 -26.39 -4.45
C TRP A 437 -16.08 -26.52 -3.09
N ASN A 438 -15.28 -26.60 -2.03
CA ASN A 438 -15.73 -26.43 -0.66
C ASN A 438 -15.51 -24.97 -0.26
N ARG A 439 -16.57 -24.27 0.12
CA ARG A 439 -16.48 -22.91 0.64
C ARG A 439 -16.04 -22.95 2.10
N GLU A 440 -14.95 -22.29 2.42
CA GLU A 440 -14.46 -22.10 3.78
C GLU A 440 -14.76 -20.68 4.28
N ASP A 441 -13.86 -20.14 5.10
CA ASP A 441 -13.99 -18.86 5.75
C ASP A 441 -14.09 -17.71 4.75
N GLU A 442 -14.91 -16.73 5.12
CA GLU A 442 -14.90 -15.40 4.55
C GLU A 442 -13.59 -14.71 4.91
N ILE A 443 -12.93 -14.10 3.93
CA ILE A 443 -11.72 -13.33 4.15
C ILE A 443 -12.13 -11.91 4.48
N ASP A 444 -11.93 -11.49 5.74
CA ASP A 444 -12.22 -10.12 6.16
C ASP A 444 -11.19 -9.14 5.57
N LEU A 445 -11.61 -8.45 4.51
CA LEU A 445 -10.85 -7.38 3.83
C LEU A 445 -11.36 -5.98 4.22
N SER A 446 -12.43 -5.92 5.03
CA SER A 446 -13.23 -4.71 5.25
C SER A 446 -12.47 -3.58 5.94
N ALA A 447 -11.46 -3.92 6.74
CA ALA A 447 -10.58 -3.00 7.46
C ALA A 447 -9.17 -2.90 6.85
N GLY A 448 -8.89 -3.61 5.74
CA GLY A 448 -7.55 -3.80 5.21
C GLY A 448 -6.76 -4.89 5.94
N LEU A 449 -5.59 -5.22 5.41
CA LEU A 449 -4.75 -6.33 5.87
C LEU A 449 -3.46 -5.82 6.52
N SER A 450 -3.08 -6.44 7.64
CA SER A 450 -1.73 -6.34 8.19
C SER A 450 -0.71 -7.03 7.30
N ALA A 451 0.57 -6.72 7.49
CA ALA A 451 1.66 -7.33 6.74
C ALA A 451 1.66 -8.87 6.83
N ALA A 452 1.41 -9.42 8.02
CA ALA A 452 1.35 -10.87 8.23
C ALA A 452 0.20 -11.53 7.45
N GLN A 453 -1.00 -10.93 7.49
CA GLN A 453 -2.16 -11.45 6.75
C GLN A 453 -1.96 -11.34 5.24
N ALA A 454 -1.42 -10.21 4.76
CA ALA A 454 -1.14 -10.02 3.34
C ALA A 454 -0.09 -11.02 2.82
N LEU A 455 0.89 -11.39 3.65
CA LEU A 455 1.87 -12.43 3.32
C LEU A 455 1.23 -13.82 3.25
N GLU A 456 0.39 -14.17 4.22
CA GLU A 456 -0.33 -15.45 4.25
C GLU A 456 -1.24 -15.63 3.02
N LEU A 457 -1.89 -14.55 2.60
CA LEU A 457 -2.76 -14.54 1.42
C LEU A 457 -2.00 -14.46 0.09
N GLY A 458 -0.66 -14.35 0.12
CA GLY A 458 0.18 -14.28 -1.08
C GLY A 458 0.06 -12.97 -1.86
N LEU A 459 -0.27 -11.87 -1.18
CA LEU A 459 -0.37 -10.54 -1.77
C LEU A 459 0.95 -9.76 -1.71
N ILE A 460 1.87 -10.15 -0.84
CA ILE A 460 3.19 -9.52 -0.69
C ILE A 460 4.29 -10.59 -0.67
N ASP A 461 5.51 -10.19 -1.02
CA ASP A 461 6.69 -11.05 -1.07
C ASP A 461 7.42 -11.16 0.27
N GLY A 462 7.15 -10.24 1.19
CA GLY A 462 7.65 -10.31 2.55
C GLY A 462 7.52 -9.03 3.37
N GLU A 463 7.98 -9.12 4.61
CA GLU A 463 8.10 -7.98 5.51
C GLU A 463 9.49 -7.36 5.44
N SER A 464 9.55 -6.03 5.52
CA SER A 464 10.79 -5.27 5.60
C SER A 464 10.67 -4.14 6.62
N ARG A 465 11.62 -4.04 7.55
CA ARG A 465 11.60 -3.04 8.64
C ARG A 465 12.18 -1.69 8.23
N SER A 466 12.87 -1.61 7.10
CA SER A 466 13.50 -0.37 6.66
C SER A 466 13.65 -0.33 5.14
N LEU A 467 13.79 0.89 4.62
CA LEU A 467 14.07 1.10 3.20
C LEU A 467 15.40 0.47 2.79
N GLU A 468 16.38 0.43 3.70
CA GLU A 468 17.69 -0.16 3.47
C GLU A 468 17.64 -1.69 3.41
N ASP A 469 16.81 -2.32 4.26
CA ASP A 469 16.56 -3.76 4.16
C ASP A 469 15.84 -4.11 2.86
N MET A 470 14.85 -3.29 2.49
CA MET A 470 14.14 -3.43 1.22
C MET A 470 15.08 -3.34 0.02
N SER A 471 15.91 -2.30 -0.07
CA SER A 471 16.87 -2.13 -1.18
C SER A 471 17.78 -3.35 -1.36
N ARG A 472 18.28 -3.93 -0.26
CA ARG A 472 19.11 -5.15 -0.32
C ARG A 472 18.34 -6.36 -0.85
N ARG A 473 17.07 -6.54 -0.44
CA ARG A 473 16.23 -7.68 -0.87
C ARG A 473 15.93 -7.67 -2.37
N ILE A 474 15.82 -6.49 -2.97
CA ILE A 474 15.61 -6.33 -4.41
C ILE A 474 16.90 -6.23 -5.22
N GLY A 475 18.06 -6.44 -4.58
CA GLY A 475 19.36 -6.51 -5.23
C GLY A 475 20.05 -5.16 -5.47
N LEU A 476 19.56 -4.07 -4.88
CA LEU A 476 20.22 -2.75 -4.94
C LEU A 476 21.35 -2.67 -3.91
N GLN A 477 22.50 -2.10 -4.30
CA GLN A 477 23.65 -1.96 -3.42
C GLN A 477 23.45 -0.91 -2.30
N SER A 478 22.62 0.10 -2.56
CA SER A 478 22.31 1.17 -1.62
C SER A 478 20.90 1.70 -1.88
N ILE A 479 20.40 2.54 -0.98
CA ILE A 479 19.12 3.22 -1.17
C ILE A 479 19.23 4.08 -2.45
N PRO A 480 18.40 3.82 -3.47
CA PRO A 480 18.49 4.54 -4.72
C PRO A 480 18.18 6.02 -4.55
N LYS A 481 18.70 6.83 -5.47
CA LYS A 481 18.48 8.28 -5.43
C LYS A 481 16.99 8.56 -5.57
N ALA A 482 16.45 9.35 -4.64
CA ALA A 482 15.09 9.84 -4.73
C ALA A 482 14.94 10.67 -6.01
N VAL A 483 14.04 10.23 -6.88
CA VAL A 483 13.61 10.99 -8.05
C VAL A 483 12.83 12.16 -7.49
N THR A 484 13.45 13.34 -7.45
CA THR A 484 12.75 14.51 -6.96
C THR A 484 13.03 15.72 -7.81
N ASP A 485 11.93 16.39 -8.10
CA ASP A 485 11.84 17.78 -8.47
C ASP A 485 12.72 18.68 -7.61
N ARG A 486 13.32 19.66 -8.30
CA ARG A 486 13.83 20.97 -7.85
C ARG A 486 13.69 21.20 -6.34
N GLY A 487 14.81 21.38 -5.63
CA GLY A 487 14.88 21.42 -4.16
C GLY A 487 13.86 22.28 -3.40
N ILE A 488 13.27 23.29 -4.05
CA ILE A 488 12.19 24.13 -3.49
C ILE A 488 10.89 23.33 -3.28
N VAL A 489 10.51 22.45 -4.21
CA VAL A 489 9.27 21.66 -4.11
C VAL A 489 9.40 20.63 -2.99
N ARG A 490 10.54 19.94 -2.91
CA ARG A 490 10.85 19.01 -1.80
C ARG A 490 10.87 19.73 -0.45
N PHE A 491 11.39 20.96 -0.41
CA PHE A 491 11.36 21.77 0.80
C PHE A 491 9.91 22.04 1.23
N VAL A 492 9.05 22.52 0.33
CA VAL A 492 7.63 22.80 0.61
C VAL A 492 6.85 21.54 1.00
N GLU A 493 7.02 20.43 0.29
CA GLU A 493 6.33 19.17 0.62
C GLU A 493 6.81 18.59 1.96
N LYS A 494 8.12 18.66 2.26
CA LYS A 494 8.65 18.30 3.58
C LYS A 494 8.10 19.22 4.67
N LEU A 495 7.97 20.50 4.37
CA LEU A 495 7.38 21.51 5.25
C LEU A 495 5.92 21.17 5.57
N GLY A 496 5.13 20.85 4.55
CA GLY A 496 3.72 20.46 4.69
C GLY A 496 3.49 19.11 5.36
N ARG A 497 4.45 18.19 5.25
CA ARG A 497 4.44 16.89 5.94
C ARG A 497 4.78 17.02 7.44
N SER A 498 5.55 18.05 7.82
CA SER A 498 5.97 18.23 9.20
C SER A 498 4.82 18.71 10.09
N GLN A 499 4.18 17.77 10.80
CA GLN A 499 3.10 18.06 11.75
C GLN A 499 3.54 19.07 12.82
N ALA A 500 4.81 19.00 13.23
CA ALA A 500 5.40 19.92 14.20
C ALA A 500 5.39 21.38 13.72
N LEU A 501 5.67 21.63 12.44
CA LEU A 501 5.69 22.99 11.92
C LEU A 501 4.28 23.53 11.69
N ALA A 502 3.37 22.71 11.19
CA ALA A 502 1.97 23.07 11.08
C ALA A 502 1.41 23.48 12.45
N PHE A 503 1.68 22.68 13.49
CA PHE A 503 1.35 23.00 14.87
C PHE A 503 2.04 24.28 15.35
N LEU A 504 3.34 24.46 15.07
CA LEU A 504 4.08 25.65 15.49
C LEU A 504 3.55 26.93 14.83
N LEU A 505 3.23 26.91 13.55
CA LEU A 505 2.65 28.05 12.83
C LEU A 505 1.29 28.42 13.41
N LEU A 506 0.43 27.44 13.69
CA LEU A 506 -0.87 27.68 14.33
C LEU A 506 -0.71 28.18 15.76
N PHE A 507 0.15 27.55 16.54
CA PHE A 507 0.41 27.93 17.94
C PHE A 507 0.91 29.37 18.02
N VAL A 508 1.95 29.72 17.25
CA VAL A 508 2.47 31.09 17.18
C VAL A 508 1.40 32.04 16.64
N GLY A 509 0.65 31.64 15.61
CA GLY A 509 -0.45 32.44 15.05
C GLY A 509 -1.51 32.79 16.10
N PHE A 510 -2.01 31.79 16.84
CA PHE A 510 -3.00 31.99 17.89
C PHE A 510 -2.46 32.77 19.10
N VAL A 511 -1.20 32.56 19.51
CA VAL A 511 -0.57 33.33 20.59
C VAL A 511 -0.44 34.80 20.20
N MET A 512 -0.01 35.09 18.98
CA MET A 512 0.12 36.47 18.48
C MET A 512 -1.23 37.16 18.29
N MET A 513 -2.25 36.42 17.83
CA MET A 513 -3.62 36.91 17.75
C MET A 513 -4.19 37.22 19.15
N SER A 514 -3.91 36.36 20.13
CA SER A 514 -4.32 36.58 21.53
C SER A 514 -3.63 37.79 22.15
N ALA A 515 -2.34 38.01 21.86
CA ALA A 515 -1.61 39.19 22.31
C ALA A 515 -2.20 40.50 21.76
N GLU A 516 -2.56 40.55 20.47
CA GLU A 516 -3.26 41.71 19.86
C GLU A 516 -4.59 41.99 20.56
N ALA A 517 -5.38 40.94 20.85
CA ALA A 517 -6.71 41.09 21.45
C ALA A 517 -6.68 41.68 22.88
N ASN A 518 -5.64 41.40 23.65
CA ASN A 518 -5.49 41.90 25.03
C ASN A 518 -4.88 43.32 25.10
N ALA A 519 -4.11 43.71 24.09
CA ALA A 519 -3.49 45.03 23.99
C ALA A 519 -3.82 45.66 22.63
N PRO A 520 -5.05 46.17 22.44
CA PRO A 520 -5.46 46.78 21.18
C PRO A 520 -4.54 47.95 20.83
N GLY A 521 -3.94 47.92 19.64
CA GLY A 521 -3.08 49.01 19.11
C GLY A 521 -1.62 48.63 18.83
N LEU A 522 -1.19 47.40 19.13
CA LEU A 522 0.13 46.87 18.79
C LEU A 522 0.11 46.12 17.46
N SER A 523 0.19 46.81 16.32
CA SER A 523 0.02 46.18 14.99
C SER A 523 0.98 45.03 14.61
N ILE A 524 2.08 44.83 15.35
CA ILE A 524 3.09 43.79 15.07
C ILE A 524 2.57 42.37 15.38
N PRO A 525 2.07 42.06 16.60
CA PRO A 525 1.37 40.80 16.89
C PRO A 525 0.28 40.45 15.87
N GLY A 526 -0.61 41.38 15.55
CA GLY A 526 -1.66 41.18 14.54
C GLY A 526 -1.08 40.79 13.17
N PHE A 527 -0.08 41.52 12.67
CA PHE A 527 0.60 41.20 11.42
C PHE A 527 1.28 39.82 11.45
N LEU A 528 1.96 39.49 12.55
CA LEU A 528 2.66 38.20 12.67
C LEU A 528 1.68 37.03 12.70
N SER A 529 0.52 37.19 13.36
CA SER A 529 -0.54 36.19 13.34
C SER A 529 -1.08 35.93 11.92
N MET A 530 -1.33 37.00 11.16
CA MET A 530 -1.74 36.93 9.76
C MET A 530 -0.71 36.20 8.90
N VAL A 531 0.59 36.50 9.03
CA VAL A 531 1.66 35.83 8.28
C VAL A 531 1.73 34.33 8.64
N CYS A 532 1.62 33.98 9.92
CA CYS A 532 1.62 32.59 10.37
C CYS A 532 0.45 31.79 9.79
N PHE A 533 -0.78 32.33 9.85
CA PHE A 533 -1.95 31.68 9.25
C PHE A 533 -1.83 31.59 7.73
N ALA A 534 -1.40 32.66 7.06
CA ALA A 534 -1.21 32.66 5.60
C ALA A 534 -0.19 31.60 5.17
N LEU A 535 0.94 31.47 5.86
CA LEU A 535 1.95 30.44 5.58
C LEU A 535 1.41 29.04 5.86
N TYR A 536 0.66 28.84 6.95
CA TYR A 536 0.01 27.56 7.24
C TYR A 536 -0.92 27.13 6.09
N PHE A 537 -1.83 28.03 5.68
CA PHE A 537 -2.77 27.74 4.60
C PHE A 537 -2.08 27.54 3.26
N TRP A 538 -1.07 28.36 2.94
CA TRP A 538 -0.28 28.22 1.73
C TRP A 538 0.40 26.84 1.63
N ILE A 539 1.01 26.38 2.73
CA ILE A 539 1.68 25.07 2.78
C ILE A 539 0.67 23.92 2.62
N LYS A 540 -0.51 24.01 3.26
CA LYS A 540 -1.57 22.98 3.14
C LYS A 540 -2.22 22.95 1.76
N PHE A 541 -2.43 24.12 1.17
CA PHE A 541 -2.92 24.26 -0.21
C PHE A 541 -1.96 23.62 -1.22
N LEU A 542 -0.65 23.85 -1.08
CA LEU A 542 0.37 23.20 -1.92
C LEU A 542 0.50 21.70 -1.67
N ALA A 543 0.18 21.23 -0.45
CA ALA A 543 0.14 19.81 -0.13
C ALA A 543 -1.10 19.09 -0.71
N GLY A 544 -2.07 19.83 -1.26
CA GLY A 544 -3.28 19.27 -1.88
C GLY A 544 -4.30 18.72 -0.87
N THR A 545 -4.24 19.15 0.39
CA THR A 545 -5.19 18.73 1.45
C THR A 545 -6.25 19.80 1.74
N ALA A 546 -6.42 20.77 0.85
CA ALA A 546 -7.00 22.06 1.16
C ALA A 546 -7.68 22.67 -0.06
N GLU A 547 -8.97 22.95 0.03
CA GLU A 547 -9.73 23.64 -1.01
C GLU A 547 -10.03 25.10 -0.60
N TRP A 548 -10.81 25.80 -1.42
CA TRP A 548 -11.24 27.17 -1.11
C TRP A 548 -12.24 27.22 0.04
N LEU A 549 -12.98 26.13 0.28
CA LEU A 549 -14.04 26.07 1.28
C LEU A 549 -13.48 26.29 2.69
N GLU A 550 -12.39 25.60 3.03
CA GLU A 550 -11.78 25.63 4.36
C GLU A 550 -11.18 27.00 4.66
N LEU A 551 -10.56 27.63 3.66
CA LEU A 551 -10.00 28.97 3.76
C LEU A 551 -11.12 30.00 3.99
N VAL A 552 -12.20 29.92 3.20
CA VAL A 552 -13.37 30.81 3.36
C VAL A 552 -14.03 30.59 4.72
N LEU A 553 -14.22 29.34 5.15
CA LEU A 553 -14.84 29.01 6.42
C LEU A 553 -14.02 29.55 7.61
N PHE A 554 -12.70 29.40 7.58
CA PHE A 554 -11.81 29.98 8.59
C PHE A 554 -11.84 31.52 8.59
N ALA A 555 -11.78 32.15 7.42
CA ALA A 555 -11.78 33.60 7.29
C ALA A 555 -13.12 34.23 7.72
N VAL A 556 -14.25 33.59 7.37
CA VAL A 556 -15.58 33.99 7.83
C VAL A 556 -15.69 33.81 9.35
N GLY A 557 -15.19 32.69 9.89
CA GLY A 557 -15.15 32.48 11.34
C GLY A 557 -14.37 33.57 12.08
N LEU A 558 -13.19 33.95 11.56
CA LEU A 558 -12.38 35.04 12.09
C LEU A 558 -13.12 36.39 12.01
N MET A 559 -13.81 36.66 10.90
CA MET A 559 -14.61 37.87 10.72
C MET A 559 -15.80 37.92 11.70
N CYS A 560 -16.48 36.80 11.95
CA CYS A 560 -17.55 36.72 12.94
C CYS A 560 -17.06 37.04 14.36
N ILE A 561 -15.87 36.54 14.74
CA ILE A 561 -15.25 36.89 16.02
C ILE A 561 -14.91 38.39 16.07
N GLY A 562 -14.38 38.96 14.97
CA GLY A 562 -14.11 40.39 14.89
C GLY A 562 -15.37 41.25 15.04
N ILE A 563 -16.47 40.88 14.39
CA ILE A 563 -17.76 41.58 14.51
C ILE A 563 -18.26 41.53 15.95
N GLU A 564 -18.17 40.40 16.64
CA GLU A 564 -18.54 40.31 18.05
C GLU A 564 -17.70 41.27 18.89
N ILE A 565 -16.37 41.26 18.74
CA ILE A 565 -15.47 42.10 19.55
C ILE A 565 -15.69 43.61 19.32
N PHE A 566 -15.93 44.04 18.08
CA PHE A 566 -15.98 45.48 17.72
C PHE A 566 -17.38 46.07 17.65
N VAL A 567 -18.42 45.27 17.37
CA VAL A 567 -19.77 45.76 17.05
C VAL A 567 -20.80 45.35 18.10
N LEU A 568 -20.70 44.14 18.67
CA LEU A 568 -21.71 43.58 19.57
C LEU A 568 -21.18 43.43 21.00
N PRO A 569 -21.64 44.25 21.97
CA PRO A 569 -21.25 44.04 23.37
C PRO A 569 -21.89 42.75 23.92
N GLY A 570 -21.13 41.65 23.98
CA GLY A 570 -21.57 40.35 24.51
C GLY A 570 -20.63 39.18 24.19
N PHE A 571 -20.96 37.98 24.67
CA PHE A 571 -20.43 36.70 24.17
C PHE A 571 -21.61 35.94 23.54
N GLY A 572 -21.91 36.29 22.29
CA GLY A 572 -23.10 35.89 21.56
C GLY A 572 -22.87 34.78 20.54
N VAL A 573 -23.87 34.61 19.68
CA VAL A 573 -23.90 33.58 18.62
C VAL A 573 -22.74 33.76 17.63
N PHE A 574 -22.31 34.99 17.34
CA PHE A 574 -21.21 35.25 16.41
C PHE A 574 -19.85 34.84 16.97
N GLY A 575 -19.62 35.00 18.28
CA GLY A 575 -18.38 34.55 18.93
C GLY A 575 -18.25 33.02 18.94
N ILE A 576 -19.28 32.32 19.42
CA ILE A 576 -19.29 30.85 19.48
C ILE A 576 -19.32 30.24 18.07
N GLY A 577 -20.17 30.76 17.20
CA GLY A 577 -20.27 30.32 15.81
C GLY A 577 -18.99 30.58 15.02
N GLY A 578 -18.36 31.74 15.21
CA GLY A 578 -17.09 32.08 14.59
C GLY A 578 -15.95 31.16 15.04
N LEU A 579 -15.86 30.87 16.34
CA LEU A 579 -14.88 29.92 16.87
C LEU A 579 -15.12 28.50 16.33
N ALA A 580 -16.37 28.04 16.27
CA ALA A 580 -16.72 26.74 15.71
C ALA A 580 -16.35 26.64 14.22
N MET A 581 -16.61 27.69 13.44
CA MET A 581 -16.21 27.78 12.03
C MET A 581 -14.69 27.77 11.86
N MET A 582 -13.93 28.46 12.71
CA MET A 582 -12.47 28.43 12.68
C MET A 582 -11.91 27.03 13.00
N ILE A 583 -12.45 26.37 14.03
CA ILE A 583 -12.04 25.00 14.40
C ILE A 583 -12.38 24.03 13.26
N LEU A 584 -13.60 24.11 12.72
CA LEU A 584 -14.03 23.26 11.63
C LEU A 584 -13.18 23.48 10.37
N GLY A 585 -12.94 24.74 9.98
CA GLY A 585 -12.05 25.07 8.86
C GLY A 585 -10.63 24.54 9.06
N LEU A 586 -10.11 24.60 10.29
CA LEU A 586 -8.78 24.07 10.61
C LEU A 586 -8.70 22.53 10.49
N VAL A 587 -9.74 21.84 10.98
CA VAL A 587 -9.83 20.37 10.91
C VAL A 587 -9.99 19.91 9.47
N LEU A 588 -10.91 20.52 8.71
CA LEU A 588 -11.14 20.20 7.30
C LEU A 588 -9.86 20.40 6.46
N MET A 589 -9.06 21.44 6.76
CA MET A 589 -7.80 21.74 6.06
C MET A 589 -6.72 20.64 6.22
N SER A 590 -6.90 19.72 7.17
CA SER A 590 -5.96 18.63 7.45
C SER A 590 -6.40 17.29 6.85
N GLN A 591 -7.49 17.27 6.08
CA GLN A 591 -8.06 16.08 5.46
C GLN A 591 -8.53 16.37 4.04
N THR A 592 -8.87 15.33 3.28
CA THR A 592 -9.23 15.45 1.85
C THR A 592 -10.74 15.39 1.58
N PHE A 593 -11.56 15.37 2.63
CA PHE A 593 -13.01 15.21 2.53
C PHE A 593 -13.75 16.17 3.48
N VAL A 594 -14.96 16.56 3.11
CA VAL A 594 -15.81 17.45 3.91
C VAL A 594 -16.76 16.66 4.81
N ILE A 595 -17.51 15.73 4.21
CA ILE A 595 -18.48 14.88 4.91
C ILE A 595 -17.94 13.45 4.92
N PRO A 596 -17.74 12.84 6.10
CA PRO A 596 -17.20 11.49 6.20
C PRO A 596 -18.20 10.46 5.67
N LYS A 597 -17.75 9.59 4.77
CA LYS A 597 -18.53 8.52 4.14
C LYS A 597 -18.12 7.12 4.60
N ASN A 598 -16.96 6.98 5.24
CA ASN A 598 -16.42 5.69 5.66
C ASN A 598 -15.70 5.77 7.02
N THR A 599 -15.38 4.61 7.59
CA THR A 599 -14.74 4.50 8.92
C THR A 599 -13.39 5.21 9.01
N TYR A 600 -12.56 5.12 7.96
CA TYR A 600 -11.26 5.82 7.91
C TYR A 600 -11.44 7.33 7.98
N GLN A 601 -12.37 7.88 7.20
CA GLN A 601 -12.71 9.30 7.22
C GLN A 601 -13.26 9.74 8.59
N ILE A 602 -14.08 8.91 9.24
CA ILE A 602 -14.56 9.19 10.60
C ILE A 602 -13.41 9.24 11.61
N GLU A 603 -12.47 8.29 11.55
CA GLU A 603 -11.31 8.26 12.43
C GLU A 603 -10.40 9.48 12.22
N VAL A 604 -10.11 9.82 10.97
CA VAL A 604 -9.32 11.01 10.60
C VAL A 604 -9.98 12.28 11.11
N LEU A 605 -11.29 12.45 10.90
CA LEU A 605 -12.06 13.61 11.37
C LEU A 605 -12.07 13.70 12.90
N THR A 606 -12.33 12.58 13.58
CA THR A 606 -12.42 12.53 15.05
C THR A 606 -11.07 12.81 15.69
N ARG A 607 -9.99 12.23 15.14
CA ARG A 607 -8.62 12.52 15.56
C ARG A 607 -8.26 13.98 15.31
N GLY A 608 -8.61 14.52 14.15
CA GLY A 608 -8.43 15.93 13.82
C GLY A 608 -9.13 16.86 14.80
N LEU A 609 -10.38 16.55 15.15
CA LEU A 609 -11.17 17.31 16.13
C LEU A 609 -10.54 17.25 17.52
N TRP A 610 -10.11 16.08 17.99
CA TRP A 610 -9.41 15.95 19.28
C TRP A 610 -8.09 16.73 19.32
N ILE A 611 -7.31 16.72 18.23
CA ILE A 611 -6.09 17.51 18.11
C ILE A 611 -6.43 19.01 18.14
N ALA A 612 -7.45 19.45 17.42
CA ALA A 612 -7.88 20.84 17.40
C ALA A 612 -8.38 21.30 18.78
N MET A 613 -9.20 20.48 19.45
CA MET A 613 -9.66 20.74 20.82
C MET A 613 -8.49 20.75 21.81
N GLY A 614 -7.61 19.75 21.75
CA GLY A 614 -6.40 19.69 22.57
C GLY A 614 -5.48 20.90 22.36
N GLY A 615 -5.35 21.38 21.12
CA GLY A 615 -4.64 22.61 20.79
C GLY A 615 -5.31 23.85 21.38
N ALA A 616 -6.63 23.98 21.26
CA ALA A 616 -7.38 25.10 21.83
C ALA A 616 -7.31 25.13 23.37
N PHE A 617 -7.52 23.99 24.03
CA PHE A 617 -7.36 23.85 25.49
C PHE A 617 -5.90 24.04 25.92
N GLY A 618 -4.94 23.58 25.12
CA GLY A 618 -3.51 23.80 25.35
C GLY A 618 -3.11 25.27 25.26
N LEU A 619 -3.71 26.02 24.33
CA LEU A 619 -3.53 27.47 24.23
C LEU A 619 -4.16 28.21 25.42
N ILE A 620 -5.40 27.88 25.79
CA ILE A 620 -6.09 28.48 26.95
C ILE A 620 -5.36 28.11 28.25
N GLY A 621 -5.04 26.84 28.45
CA GLY A 621 -4.31 26.33 29.62
C GLY A 621 -2.90 26.88 29.68
N GLY A 622 -2.17 26.90 28.56
CA GLY A 622 -0.87 27.54 28.43
C GLY A 622 -0.92 29.02 28.75
N PHE A 623 -1.96 29.73 28.30
CA PHE A 623 -2.18 31.14 28.64
C PHE A 623 -2.48 31.34 30.13
N VAL A 624 -3.33 30.53 30.75
CA VAL A 624 -3.60 30.57 32.20
C VAL A 624 -2.32 30.27 33.00
N ILE A 625 -1.56 29.25 32.58
CA ILE A 625 -0.28 28.89 33.18
C ILE A 625 0.73 30.02 33.02
N ILE A 626 0.84 30.63 31.84
CA ILE A 626 1.68 31.80 31.57
C ILE A 626 1.22 32.95 32.46
N ARG A 627 -0.07 33.26 32.57
CA ARG A 627 -0.62 34.32 33.44
C ARG A 627 -0.36 34.07 34.93
N MET A 628 -0.30 32.80 35.33
CA MET A 628 -0.05 32.36 36.70
C MET A 628 1.46 32.31 37.03
N LEU A 629 2.32 32.01 36.05
CA LEU A 629 3.78 32.02 36.17
C LEU A 629 4.40 33.39 35.86
N PHE A 630 3.73 34.24 35.07
CA PHE A 630 4.18 35.57 34.65
C PHE A 630 4.60 36.50 35.79
N PRO A 631 3.95 36.50 36.97
CA PRO A 631 4.35 37.34 38.09
C PRO A 631 5.76 37.01 38.63
N HIS A 632 6.36 35.88 38.23
CA HIS A 632 7.60 35.36 38.83
C HIS A 632 8.81 35.33 37.89
N VAL A 633 8.70 35.82 36.64
CA VAL A 633 9.81 35.77 35.66
C VAL A 633 10.60 37.09 35.63
N PRO A 634 11.91 37.12 35.99
CA PRO A 634 12.67 38.34 36.23
C PRO A 634 13.02 39.17 34.96
N LEU A 635 12.78 38.65 33.75
CA LEU A 635 13.19 39.28 32.49
C LEU A 635 12.18 40.30 31.93
N PHE A 636 10.93 40.30 32.38
CA PHE A 636 9.85 41.16 31.86
C PHE A 636 9.26 42.15 32.89
N ARG A 637 10.01 42.41 33.96
CA ARG A 637 9.59 43.30 35.08
C ARG A 637 9.35 44.77 34.69
N GLY A 638 9.68 45.16 33.44
CA GLY A 638 9.51 46.52 32.93
C GLY A 638 8.39 46.70 31.89
N LEU A 639 7.65 45.64 31.54
CA LEU A 639 6.59 45.68 30.51
C LEU A 639 5.18 45.46 31.06
N VAL A 640 5.05 45.11 32.33
CA VAL A 640 3.78 45.17 33.06
C VAL A 640 3.87 46.40 33.95
N MET A 641 3.16 47.47 33.58
CA MET A 641 2.80 48.49 34.56
C MET A 641 1.88 47.79 35.54
N ASP A 642 2.29 47.70 36.80
CA ASP A 642 1.45 47.17 37.88
C ASP A 642 0.08 47.86 37.77
N ALA A 643 -0.95 47.08 37.44
CA ALA A 643 -2.31 47.52 37.70
C ALA A 643 -2.36 47.79 39.20
N PRO A 644 -2.87 48.94 39.67
CA PRO A 644 -2.87 49.25 41.08
C PRO A 644 -3.54 48.09 41.83
N ASP A 645 -2.82 47.46 42.76
CA ASP A 645 -3.37 46.38 43.57
C ASP A 645 -4.68 46.86 44.18
N ALA A 646 -5.77 46.15 43.92
CA ALA A 646 -7.04 46.39 44.59
C ALA A 646 -6.88 46.31 46.13
N ASP A 647 -5.89 45.55 46.60
CA ASP A 647 -5.52 45.44 48.01
C ASP A 647 -4.75 46.66 48.53
N LEU A 648 -3.96 47.36 47.70
CA LEU A 648 -3.36 48.64 48.09
C LEU A 648 -4.39 49.78 48.09
N VAL A 649 -5.41 49.70 47.24
CA VAL A 649 -6.58 50.60 47.31
C VAL A 649 -7.37 50.35 48.60
N HIS A 650 -7.52 49.08 49.01
CA HIS A 650 -8.25 48.72 50.23
C HIS A 650 -7.45 48.94 51.53
N GLU A 651 -6.12 48.81 51.51
CA GLU A 651 -5.26 49.21 52.63
C GLU A 651 -5.08 50.73 52.73
N ALA A 652 -5.03 51.46 51.60
CA ALA A 652 -5.06 52.92 51.62
C ALA A 652 -6.42 53.46 52.11
N GLU A 653 -7.53 52.77 51.82
CA GLU A 653 -8.85 53.07 52.40
C GLU A 653 -8.93 52.75 53.89
N LYS A 654 -8.19 51.76 54.40
CA LYS A 654 -8.13 51.42 55.84
C LYS A 654 -7.18 52.29 56.66
N LEU A 655 -6.22 52.97 56.03
CA LEU A 655 -5.27 53.89 56.68
C LEU A 655 -5.79 55.35 56.77
N ALA A 656 -6.99 55.63 56.25
CA ALA A 656 -7.61 56.94 56.24
C ALA A 656 -8.82 56.99 57.21
N ASP A 657 -8.62 56.62 58.48
CA ASP A 657 -9.67 56.80 59.51
C ASP A 657 -9.72 58.27 59.96
N PHE A 658 -10.33 59.12 59.12
CA PHE A 658 -10.52 60.53 59.39
C PHE A 658 -11.72 60.80 60.31
N ALA A 659 -12.40 59.77 60.83
CA ALA A 659 -13.57 59.93 61.70
C ALA A 659 -13.30 60.85 62.91
N HIS A 660 -12.05 60.90 63.40
CA HIS A 660 -11.64 61.79 64.49
C HIS A 660 -11.71 63.29 64.14
N LEU A 661 -11.77 63.66 62.86
CA LEU A 661 -11.87 65.04 62.38
C LEU A 661 -13.32 65.54 62.27
N GLU A 662 -14.31 64.67 62.42
CA GLU A 662 -15.73 65.04 62.28
C GLU A 662 -16.12 66.10 63.33
N GLY A 663 -16.71 67.20 62.87
CA GLY A 663 -17.08 68.35 63.72
C GLY A 663 -15.92 69.26 64.14
N GLN A 664 -14.65 68.94 63.83
CA GLN A 664 -13.52 69.82 64.15
C GLN A 664 -13.50 71.08 63.27
N ILE A 665 -12.99 72.18 63.83
CA ILE A 665 -12.79 73.44 63.11
C ILE A 665 -11.30 73.61 62.80
N GLY A 666 -11.00 73.78 61.52
CA GLY A 666 -9.65 74.00 60.99
C GLY A 666 -9.54 75.32 60.23
N SER A 667 -8.39 75.53 59.59
CA SER A 667 -8.12 76.66 58.71
C SER A 667 -7.65 76.20 57.33
N THR A 668 -8.15 76.81 56.26
CA THR A 668 -7.76 76.46 54.89
C THR A 668 -6.29 76.86 54.59
N THR A 669 -5.52 75.94 54.01
CA THR A 669 -4.13 76.18 53.58
C THR A 669 -4.03 76.52 52.09
N THR A 670 -5.03 76.12 51.30
CA THR A 670 -5.26 76.52 49.91
C THR A 670 -6.71 77.01 49.78
N PRO A 671 -7.03 77.88 48.80
CA PRO A 671 -8.43 78.18 48.50
C PRO A 671 -9.18 76.89 48.11
N LEU A 672 -10.44 76.76 48.53
CA LEU A 672 -11.31 75.63 48.21
C LEU A 672 -12.27 76.03 47.08
N MET A 673 -12.06 75.49 45.87
CA MET A 673 -12.95 75.71 44.71
C MET A 673 -13.09 74.45 43.82
N PRO A 674 -13.95 73.48 44.16
CA PRO A 674 -14.49 73.18 45.49
C PRO A 674 -13.51 72.34 46.33
N SER A 675 -12.37 71.91 45.77
CA SER A 675 -11.39 71.08 46.47
C SER A 675 -10.15 71.88 46.85
N GLY A 676 -9.52 71.51 47.96
CA GLY A 676 -8.26 72.08 48.41
C GLY A 676 -7.76 71.38 49.67
N LYS A 677 -6.96 72.07 50.50
CA LYS A 677 -6.39 71.51 51.73
C LYS A 677 -6.73 72.40 52.92
N ALA A 678 -7.12 71.79 54.03
CA ALA A 678 -7.33 72.46 55.30
C ALA A 678 -6.50 71.79 56.40
N GLN A 679 -6.10 72.59 57.38
CA GLN A 679 -5.36 72.17 58.55
C GLN A 679 -6.30 72.05 59.74
N PHE A 680 -6.35 70.86 60.34
CA PHE A 680 -7.08 70.58 61.59
C PHE A 680 -6.04 70.13 62.62
N GLY A 681 -5.74 70.98 63.61
CA GLY A 681 -4.62 70.73 64.52
C GLY A 681 -3.28 70.68 63.78
N ASN A 682 -2.60 69.53 63.83
CA ASN A 682 -1.33 69.30 63.14
C ASN A 682 -1.49 68.63 61.76
N ASP A 683 -2.71 68.22 61.41
CA ASP A 683 -2.96 67.42 60.21
C ASP A 683 -3.44 68.31 59.06
N ILE A 684 -2.74 68.25 57.93
CA ILE A 684 -3.14 68.90 56.68
C ILE A 684 -3.75 67.84 55.77
N VAL A 685 -5.06 67.91 55.58
CA VAL A 685 -5.84 66.93 54.82
C VAL A 685 -6.52 67.59 53.61
N ALA A 686 -6.78 66.79 52.57
CA ALA A 686 -7.55 67.24 51.42
C ALA A 686 -9.03 67.31 51.80
N VAL A 687 -9.67 68.44 51.51
CA VAL A 687 -11.08 68.70 51.84
C VAL A 687 -11.82 69.22 50.61
N VAL A 688 -13.13 69.03 50.62
CA VAL A 688 -14.05 69.55 49.60
C VAL A 688 -15.07 70.46 50.29
N SER A 689 -15.22 71.69 49.83
CA SER A 689 -16.28 72.58 50.31
C SER A 689 -17.66 72.01 49.97
N ASP A 690 -18.65 72.32 50.80
CA ASP A 690 -20.09 72.06 50.60
C ASP A 690 -20.71 72.68 49.31
N GLY A 691 -19.92 73.42 48.52
CA GLY A 691 -20.33 74.10 47.31
C GLY A 691 -20.00 75.60 47.33
N THR A 692 -19.57 76.12 48.48
CA THR A 692 -19.12 77.50 48.65
C THR A 692 -17.62 77.66 48.38
N ALA A 693 -17.23 78.74 47.70
CA ALA A 693 -15.82 79.05 47.52
C ALA A 693 -15.25 79.62 48.83
N VAL A 694 -14.21 78.97 49.37
CA VAL A 694 -13.57 79.38 50.63
C VAL A 694 -12.15 79.88 50.34
N ALA A 695 -11.78 81.07 50.82
CA ALA A 695 -10.45 81.62 50.59
C ALA A 695 -9.41 80.93 51.47
N LYS A 696 -8.13 81.12 51.16
CA LYS A 696 -7.03 80.61 51.98
C LYS A 696 -6.96 81.37 53.31
N GLY A 697 -6.93 80.65 54.43
CA GLY A 697 -6.87 81.18 55.78
C GLY A 697 -8.21 81.20 56.51
N ASP A 698 -9.32 80.99 55.82
CA ASP A 698 -10.66 80.98 56.40
C ASP A 698 -10.88 79.75 57.27
N ARG A 699 -11.76 79.89 58.27
CA ARG A 699 -12.13 78.79 59.18
C ARG A 699 -13.19 77.90 58.54
N VAL A 700 -12.98 76.60 58.64
CA VAL A 700 -13.89 75.59 58.08
C VAL A 700 -14.17 74.50 59.09
N ARG A 701 -15.40 73.97 59.10
CA ARG A 701 -15.81 72.84 59.95
C ARG A 701 -16.06 71.61 59.09
N VAL A 702 -15.59 70.45 59.54
CA VAL A 702 -15.92 69.17 58.91
C VAL A 702 -17.38 68.82 59.19
N ILE A 703 -18.19 68.70 58.13
CA ILE A 703 -19.61 68.37 58.21
C ILE A 703 -19.91 66.91 57.87
N GLU A 704 -19.06 66.27 57.07
CA GLU A 704 -19.31 64.91 56.57
C GLU A 704 -17.98 64.25 56.17
N ILE A 705 -17.82 62.96 56.50
CA ILE A 705 -16.63 62.18 56.14
C ILE A 705 -17.07 60.89 55.44
N HIS A 706 -16.79 60.79 54.15
CA HIS A 706 -17.08 59.62 53.32
C HIS A 706 -15.77 58.99 52.85
N GLY A 707 -15.24 58.05 53.64
CA GLY A 707 -13.94 57.42 53.37
C GLY A 707 -12.82 58.46 53.31
N ASN A 708 -12.21 58.63 52.13
CA ASN A 708 -11.15 59.62 51.89
C ASN A 708 -11.66 61.03 51.55
N ARG A 709 -12.98 61.25 51.49
CA ARG A 709 -13.60 62.54 51.17
C ARG A 709 -14.09 63.22 52.43
N ILE A 710 -13.41 64.30 52.83
CA ILE A 710 -13.79 65.16 53.94
C ILE A 710 -14.52 66.39 53.38
N VAL A 711 -15.80 66.55 53.70
CA VAL A 711 -16.61 67.70 53.30
C VAL A 711 -16.60 68.74 54.42
N VAL A 712 -16.37 70.00 54.06
CA VAL A 712 -16.30 71.12 55.00
C VAL A 712 -17.23 72.27 54.60
N GLU A 713 -17.78 72.94 55.61
CA GLU A 713 -18.52 74.19 55.46
C GLU A 713 -17.68 75.37 55.98
N ALA A 714 -17.87 76.56 55.41
CA ALA A 714 -17.29 77.78 55.97
C ALA A 714 -17.94 78.08 57.33
N VAL A 715 -17.11 78.42 58.33
CA VAL A 715 -17.60 78.90 59.63
C VAL A 715 -17.53 80.41 59.60
N ASP A 716 -18.67 81.07 59.65
CA ASP A 716 -18.74 82.52 59.84
C ASP A 716 -17.97 82.90 61.11
N SER A 717 -17.04 83.84 60.97
CA SER A 717 -16.10 84.29 62.00
C SER A 717 -16.78 84.93 63.21
#